data_AF-A0A7S0VRR7-F1
#
_entry.id   AF-A0A7S0VRR7-F1
#
_cell.length_a   1.000
_cell.length_b   1.000
_cell.length_c   1.000
_cell.angle_alpha   90.00
_cell.angle_beta   90.00
_cell.angle_gamma   90.00
#
_symmetry.space_group_name_H-M   'P 1'
#
loop_
_entity.id
_entity.type
_entity.pdbx_description
1 polymer ?
#
loop_
_entity_poly.entity_id
_entity_poly.type
_entity_poly.pdbx_seq_one_letter_code
_entity_poly.pdbx_strand_id
1 'polypeptide(L)'
;APFARLMTAILQYLSKSLPSICLKSFGSTHTTIEAGGLAEVTLLRQIDTINVGTPVVFLDVRQREVPLDVVRQTDRQELIEACKELYRKNCHRLQSAGVCDSLDVCAIAYFYDVCFGDADPATMTSSLSTDARPTPIHEQIKMLEQHHRRGDVSFLPNGDKGHELPGATTDQINEVASWLTHETFRNFWYHMPDAEERERSGITYQDFYGEEYKCFELCIKFLLSHPSFHGVNIANLNGIKKLLNTLVKLDRLPTQNSLEATKLLQQAWNEYDIALHLASWYKRMSRFNYWLYLLIGICIVSLTTLNGTFLQSNAELARNVQHSMFGLTLFSSFILTIGAYYNPTKRGRQLRASASTLKSIIWRFRTRTGEFIQASQNPKAADYALYNALSEWRRELIAGTDLISTSLKREYGAEIYKHLQHDGELEGVDQLIQETHKMRELDELGNKIAILNRTSKAASRRVSALGMGIVNGSMSRGSAKVADEGSATEMAREGGAAPMAPIADGRGALVGDHGQTSMRRGSVGAEDTKRELNELEKRYAKMTAELKELKMRSIDDHQSPVRPIQYVELRLEVERKFYQVRIPRCYKWMSFWQFVLATLSVASAALTYTESLSQYVAITSALAAAITSWGAYDDLGRRIERYTNAVLAINDLISWWDSLDDVDKASVENITRLIEQGESIINTERLTWLMAAKEDKNQQQKGNDGEDQAIKNS
;
A
#
# COMPACT_ATOMS: atom_id res chain seq x y z
N ALA A 1 -3.40 12.66 -39.21
CA ALA A 1 -3.48 13.79 -38.26
C ALA A 1 -2.18 13.91 -37.43
N PRO A 2 -1.39 15.00 -37.55
CA PRO A 2 -0.24 15.24 -36.67
C PRO A 2 -0.67 15.56 -35.22
N PHE A 3 -1.73 16.35 -35.05
CA PHE A 3 -2.28 16.76 -33.75
C PHE A 3 -2.63 15.58 -32.84
N ALA A 4 -3.37 14.58 -33.34
CA ALA A 4 -3.73 13.39 -32.56
C ALA A 4 -2.49 12.62 -32.06
N ARG A 5 -1.46 12.46 -32.91
CA ARG A 5 -0.19 11.83 -32.52
C ARG A 5 0.54 12.63 -31.45
N LEU A 6 0.61 13.96 -31.60
CA LEU A 6 1.20 14.85 -30.59
C LEU A 6 0.44 14.77 -29.27
N MET A 7 -0.90 14.80 -29.28
CA MET A 7 -1.72 14.76 -28.08
C MET A 7 -1.63 13.39 -27.38
N THR A 8 -1.58 12.28 -28.13
CA THR A 8 -1.32 10.95 -27.54
C THR A 8 0.11 10.86 -26.97
N ALA A 9 1.12 11.45 -27.61
CA ALA A 9 2.48 11.51 -27.06
C ALA A 9 2.57 12.37 -25.79
N ILE A 10 1.85 13.50 -25.73
CA ILE A 10 1.73 14.34 -24.53
C ILE A 10 1.06 13.56 -23.40
N LEU A 11 -0.07 12.88 -23.67
CA LEU A 11 -0.73 12.02 -22.68
C LEU A 11 0.20 10.89 -22.19
N GLN A 12 0.98 10.26 -23.08
CA GLN A 12 1.97 9.23 -22.72
C GLN A 12 3.17 9.75 -21.92
N TYR A 13 3.48 11.03 -22.01
CA TYR A 13 4.48 11.67 -21.15
C TYR A 13 3.87 12.00 -19.78
N LEU A 14 2.70 12.66 -19.77
CA LEU A 14 2.03 13.08 -18.55
C LEU A 14 1.56 11.88 -17.69
N SER A 15 1.03 10.80 -18.26
CA SER A 15 0.61 9.61 -17.49
C SER A 15 1.79 8.86 -16.84
N LYS A 16 3.00 9.00 -17.39
CA LYS A 16 4.23 8.47 -16.81
C LYS A 16 4.76 9.33 -15.67
N SER A 17 4.72 10.65 -15.83
CA SER A 17 5.30 11.61 -14.87
C SER A 17 4.36 12.07 -13.76
N LEU A 18 3.04 12.07 -13.96
CA LEU A 18 2.05 12.66 -13.05
C LEU A 18 0.87 11.71 -12.78
N PRO A 19 0.13 11.89 -11.66
CA PRO A 19 -1.15 11.25 -11.44
C PRO A 19 -2.20 11.84 -12.41
N SER A 20 -2.60 11.07 -13.42
CA SER A 20 -3.63 11.48 -14.38
C SER A 20 -4.87 10.59 -14.27
N ILE A 21 -6.06 11.19 -14.36
CA ILE A 21 -7.35 10.51 -14.43
C ILE A 21 -8.22 11.18 -15.49
N CYS A 22 -9.00 10.39 -16.22
CA CYS A 22 -9.92 10.89 -17.25
C CYS A 22 -11.36 10.77 -16.77
N LEU A 23 -12.08 11.90 -16.76
CA LEU A 23 -13.50 11.97 -16.40
C LEU A 23 -14.33 12.25 -17.66
N LYS A 24 -15.39 11.47 -17.89
CA LYS A 24 -16.40 11.77 -18.92
C LYS A 24 -17.81 11.68 -18.33
N SER A 25 -18.74 12.44 -18.91
CA SER A 25 -20.16 12.47 -18.54
C SER A 25 -20.99 12.84 -19.78
N PHE A 26 -22.31 12.82 -19.64
CA PHE A 26 -23.29 13.13 -20.69
C PHE A 26 -23.27 12.16 -21.87
N GLY A 27 -22.88 12.64 -23.05
CA GLY A 27 -22.93 11.92 -24.32
C GLY A 27 -21.57 11.84 -25.04
N SER A 28 -21.49 10.99 -26.06
CA SER A 28 -20.35 10.88 -26.97
C SER A 28 -20.73 11.23 -28.41
N THR A 29 -19.73 11.51 -29.24
CA THR A 29 -19.93 11.63 -30.69
C THR A 29 -19.72 10.26 -31.33
N HIS A 30 -20.75 9.72 -31.99
CA HIS A 30 -20.63 8.55 -32.84
C HIS A 30 -19.94 8.95 -34.15
N THR A 31 -18.96 8.15 -34.60
CA THR A 31 -18.20 8.36 -35.85
C THR A 31 -17.69 7.02 -36.37
N THR A 32 -17.22 6.97 -37.62
CA THR A 32 -16.38 5.87 -38.11
C THR A 32 -15.01 5.84 -37.41
N ILE A 33 -14.27 4.74 -37.56
CA ILE A 33 -12.93 4.56 -36.95
C ILE A 33 -11.93 5.57 -37.53
N GLU A 34 -11.97 5.84 -38.83
CA GLU A 34 -11.05 6.77 -39.49
C GLU A 34 -11.28 8.23 -39.06
N ALA A 35 -12.54 8.63 -38.89
CA ALA A 35 -12.92 9.94 -38.39
C ALA A 35 -12.72 10.08 -36.86
N GLY A 36 -12.80 8.97 -36.11
CA GLY A 36 -12.77 8.97 -34.65
C GLY A 36 -11.45 9.48 -34.03
N GLY A 37 -10.35 9.44 -34.80
CA GLY A 37 -9.06 10.04 -34.42
C GLY A 37 -8.94 11.55 -34.66
N LEU A 38 -10.01 12.21 -35.13
CA LEU A 38 -10.10 13.67 -35.34
C LEU A 38 -11.18 14.33 -34.46
N ALA A 39 -12.22 13.61 -34.06
CA ALA A 39 -13.32 14.15 -33.25
C ALA A 39 -13.04 14.05 -31.74
N GLU A 40 -13.21 15.15 -31.01
CA GLU A 40 -12.71 15.32 -29.64
C GLU A 40 -13.53 14.54 -28.58
N VAL A 41 -14.79 14.21 -28.84
CA VAL A 41 -15.75 13.68 -27.86
C VAL A 41 -16.19 12.24 -28.16
N THR A 42 -15.46 11.49 -29.00
CA THR A 42 -15.74 10.08 -29.31
C THR A 42 -15.44 9.14 -28.14
N LEU A 43 -16.00 7.92 -28.13
CA LEU A 43 -15.58 6.86 -27.19
C LEU A 43 -14.16 6.36 -27.47
N LEU A 44 -13.77 6.31 -28.74
CA LEU A 44 -12.43 5.89 -29.19
C LEU A 44 -11.32 6.67 -28.49
N ARG A 45 -11.53 7.97 -28.23
CA ARG A 45 -10.56 8.81 -27.53
C ARG A 45 -10.35 8.43 -26.04
N GLN A 46 -11.31 7.75 -25.40
CA GLN A 46 -11.11 7.22 -24.04
C GLN A 46 -10.41 5.86 -24.06
N ILE A 47 -10.59 5.08 -25.13
CA ILE A 47 -9.82 3.85 -25.37
C ILE A 47 -8.34 4.19 -25.60
N ASP A 48 -8.04 5.24 -26.37
CA ASP A 48 -6.69 5.84 -26.44
C ASP A 48 -6.14 6.16 -25.03
N THR A 49 -6.93 6.83 -24.18
CA THR A 49 -6.52 7.23 -22.83
C THR A 49 -6.24 6.03 -21.92
N ILE A 50 -7.07 4.99 -21.99
CA ILE A 50 -6.86 3.71 -21.28
C ILE A 50 -5.56 3.03 -21.74
N ASN A 51 -5.35 2.92 -23.06
CA ASN A 51 -4.15 2.33 -23.66
C ASN A 51 -2.85 3.10 -23.34
N VAL A 52 -2.99 4.35 -22.88
CA VAL A 52 -1.91 5.22 -22.38
C VAL A 52 -1.63 5.05 -20.88
N GLY A 53 -2.39 4.18 -20.20
CA GLY A 53 -2.24 3.86 -18.78
C GLY A 53 -3.00 4.79 -17.83
N THR A 54 -3.90 5.62 -18.37
CA THR A 54 -4.70 6.56 -17.57
C THR A 54 -6.07 5.96 -17.28
N PRO A 55 -6.49 5.80 -16.00
CA PRO A 55 -7.82 5.31 -15.68
C PRO A 55 -8.91 6.24 -16.20
N VAL A 56 -9.99 5.66 -16.72
CA VAL A 56 -11.17 6.37 -17.23
C VAL A 56 -12.35 6.09 -16.32
N VAL A 57 -13.00 7.16 -15.85
CA VAL A 57 -14.23 7.09 -15.05
C VAL A 57 -15.36 7.79 -15.79
N PHE A 58 -16.43 7.06 -16.07
CA PHE A 58 -17.68 7.61 -16.61
C PHE A 58 -18.65 7.92 -15.48
N LEU A 59 -19.15 9.16 -15.46
CA LEU A 59 -20.09 9.65 -14.46
C LEU A 59 -21.52 9.58 -15.02
N ASP A 60 -22.36 8.71 -14.46
CA ASP A 60 -23.81 8.80 -14.66
C ASP A 60 -24.35 9.96 -13.82
N VAL A 61 -24.75 11.04 -14.49
CA VAL A 61 -25.30 12.24 -13.86
C VAL A 61 -26.80 12.13 -13.59
N ARG A 62 -27.43 11.00 -13.93
CA ARG A 62 -28.88 10.81 -13.81
C ARG A 62 -29.27 10.32 -12.43
N GLN A 63 -30.34 10.89 -11.89
CA GLN A 63 -31.06 10.29 -10.77
C GLN A 63 -31.74 9.02 -11.26
N ARG A 64 -31.39 7.88 -10.66
CA ARG A 64 -32.06 6.59 -10.88
C ARG A 64 -32.79 6.20 -9.61
N GLU A 65 -33.97 5.62 -9.80
CA GLU A 65 -34.72 4.93 -8.76
C GLU A 65 -34.74 3.45 -9.19
N VAL A 66 -33.83 2.66 -8.63
CA VAL A 66 -33.76 1.21 -8.86
C VAL A 66 -34.58 0.54 -7.75
N PRO A 67 -35.62 -0.26 -8.07
CA PRO A 67 -36.45 -0.89 -7.05
C PRO A 67 -35.65 -1.86 -6.17
N LEU A 68 -36.01 -1.96 -4.89
CA LEU A 68 -35.33 -2.84 -3.92
C LEU A 68 -35.43 -4.33 -4.27
N ASP A 69 -36.44 -4.70 -5.04
CA ASP A 69 -36.63 -6.02 -5.66
C ASP A 69 -35.67 -6.29 -6.84
N VAL A 70 -35.12 -5.26 -7.49
CA VAL A 70 -34.07 -5.38 -8.52
C VAL A 70 -32.69 -5.48 -7.86
N VAL A 71 -32.40 -4.67 -6.84
CA VAL A 71 -31.11 -4.70 -6.10
C VAL A 71 -30.90 -6.02 -5.34
N ARG A 72 -31.97 -6.80 -5.10
CA ARG A 72 -31.94 -8.05 -4.31
C ARG A 72 -31.97 -9.34 -5.15
N GLN A 73 -31.72 -9.27 -6.46
CA GLN A 73 -31.65 -10.46 -7.31
C GLN A 73 -30.50 -11.38 -6.88
N THR A 74 -30.69 -12.69 -7.03
CA THR A 74 -29.72 -13.71 -6.61
C THR A 74 -28.85 -14.25 -7.74
N ASP A 75 -29.15 -13.87 -8.99
CA ASP A 75 -28.32 -14.15 -10.16
C ASP A 75 -27.97 -12.87 -10.95
N ARG A 76 -26.83 -12.93 -11.66
CA ARG A 76 -26.30 -11.83 -12.47
C ARG A 76 -27.08 -11.62 -13.76
N GLN A 77 -27.61 -12.66 -14.41
CA GLN A 77 -28.46 -12.51 -15.60
C GLN A 77 -29.82 -11.92 -15.21
N GLU A 78 -30.43 -12.39 -14.11
CA GLU A 78 -31.68 -11.84 -13.58
C GLU A 78 -31.58 -10.34 -13.29
N LEU A 79 -30.48 -9.91 -12.65
CA LEU A 79 -30.17 -8.49 -12.45
C LEU A 79 -29.99 -7.73 -13.78
N ILE A 80 -29.27 -8.30 -14.75
CA ILE A 80 -29.05 -7.70 -16.07
C ILE A 80 -30.38 -7.47 -16.80
N GLU A 81 -31.27 -8.47 -16.89
CA GLU A 81 -32.57 -8.33 -17.57
C GLU A 81 -33.49 -7.32 -16.87
N ALA A 82 -33.56 -7.34 -15.55
CA ALA A 82 -34.33 -6.36 -14.78
C ALA A 82 -33.81 -4.91 -15.03
N CYS A 83 -32.50 -4.74 -15.14
CA CYS A 83 -31.87 -3.45 -15.44
C CYS A 83 -32.05 -3.01 -16.90
N LYS A 84 -32.09 -3.95 -17.87
CA LYS A 84 -32.45 -3.70 -19.28
C LYS A 84 -33.89 -3.21 -19.40
N GLU A 85 -34.84 -3.86 -18.74
CA GLU A 85 -36.26 -3.46 -18.72
C GLU A 85 -36.45 -2.07 -18.07
N LEU A 86 -35.77 -1.80 -16.95
CA LEU A 86 -35.80 -0.49 -16.30
C LEU A 86 -35.21 0.62 -17.20
N TYR A 87 -34.21 0.32 -18.02
CA TYR A 87 -33.65 1.24 -19.01
C TYR A 87 -34.64 1.48 -20.16
N ARG A 88 -35.21 0.43 -20.77
CA ARG A 88 -36.26 0.55 -21.81
C ARG A 88 -37.44 1.40 -21.37
N LYS A 89 -37.93 1.19 -20.15
CA LYS A 89 -39.01 1.99 -19.56
C LYS A 89 -38.66 3.48 -19.48
N ASN A 90 -37.40 3.83 -19.25
CA ASN A 90 -36.91 5.21 -19.30
C ASN A 90 -36.78 5.73 -20.73
N CYS A 91 -36.29 4.93 -21.69
CA CYS A 91 -36.27 5.32 -23.11
C CYS A 91 -37.68 5.59 -23.65
N HIS A 92 -38.66 4.73 -23.37
CA HIS A 92 -40.06 4.94 -23.75
C HIS A 92 -40.68 6.19 -23.11
N ARG A 93 -40.30 6.54 -21.87
CA ARG A 93 -40.70 7.79 -21.21
C ARG A 93 -40.11 9.03 -21.92
N LEU A 94 -38.90 8.93 -22.46
CA LEU A 94 -38.27 9.99 -23.26
C LEU A 94 -38.91 10.09 -24.65
N GLN A 95 -39.11 8.97 -25.36
CA GLN A 95 -39.81 8.90 -26.65
C GLN A 95 -41.21 9.54 -26.55
N SER A 96 -41.96 9.25 -25.48
CA SER A 96 -43.28 9.82 -25.21
C SER A 96 -43.27 11.34 -24.99
N ALA A 97 -42.10 11.92 -24.68
CA ALA A 97 -41.87 13.36 -24.55
C ALA A 97 -41.18 13.96 -25.81
N GLY A 98 -41.08 13.20 -26.91
CA GLY A 98 -40.50 13.66 -28.18
C GLY A 98 -38.97 13.67 -28.24
N VAL A 99 -38.27 13.05 -27.28
CA VAL A 99 -36.79 13.09 -27.18
C VAL A 99 -36.18 11.69 -27.06
N CYS A 100 -34.98 11.49 -27.61
CA CYS A 100 -34.20 10.27 -27.45
C CYS A 100 -33.26 10.35 -26.23
N ASP A 101 -32.73 9.20 -25.79
CA ASP A 101 -31.63 9.18 -24.82
C ASP A 101 -30.28 9.29 -25.55
N SER A 102 -29.68 10.47 -25.51
CA SER A 102 -28.33 10.75 -26.04
C SER A 102 -27.24 10.72 -24.96
N LEU A 103 -27.55 10.21 -23.76
CA LEU A 103 -26.62 10.16 -22.63
C LEU A 103 -25.96 8.77 -22.53
N ASP A 104 -25.30 8.35 -23.61
CA ASP A 104 -24.68 7.04 -23.77
C ASP A 104 -23.52 6.78 -22.79
N VAL A 105 -22.67 7.78 -22.51
CA VAL A 105 -21.62 7.72 -21.48
C VAL A 105 -22.24 7.38 -20.12
N CYS A 106 -23.36 8.03 -19.80
CA CYS A 106 -24.15 7.77 -18.60
C CYS A 106 -24.91 6.44 -18.65
N ALA A 107 -25.06 5.79 -19.81
CA ALA A 107 -25.66 4.46 -19.94
C ALA A 107 -24.61 3.36 -19.74
N ILE A 108 -23.44 3.52 -20.36
CA ILE A 108 -22.28 2.65 -20.17
C ILE A 108 -21.83 2.67 -18.70
N ALA A 109 -21.84 3.85 -18.06
CA ALA A 109 -21.55 3.99 -16.63
C ALA A 109 -22.49 3.18 -15.72
N TYR A 110 -23.78 3.12 -16.06
CA TYR A 110 -24.76 2.31 -15.34
C TYR A 110 -24.61 0.82 -15.63
N PHE A 111 -24.46 0.44 -16.90
CA PHE A 111 -24.31 -0.98 -17.24
C PHE A 111 -22.98 -1.59 -16.76
N TYR A 112 -21.95 -0.78 -16.52
CA TYR A 112 -20.78 -1.21 -15.74
C TYR A 112 -21.15 -1.64 -14.32
N ASP A 113 -21.93 -0.83 -13.60
CA ASP A 113 -22.39 -1.12 -12.24
C ASP A 113 -23.39 -2.29 -12.19
N VAL A 114 -24.22 -2.46 -13.23
CA VAL A 114 -25.04 -3.67 -13.42
C VAL A 114 -24.20 -4.93 -13.67
N CYS A 115 -23.03 -4.81 -14.32
CA CYS A 115 -22.12 -5.95 -14.57
C CYS A 115 -21.23 -6.29 -13.36
N PHE A 116 -20.79 -5.31 -12.58
CA PHE A 116 -19.76 -5.50 -11.53
C PHE A 116 -20.18 -5.06 -10.12
N GLY A 117 -21.43 -4.60 -9.94
CA GLY A 117 -21.98 -4.13 -8.68
C GLY A 117 -23.34 -4.72 -8.34
N ASP A 118 -24.16 -3.93 -7.64
CA ASP A 118 -25.52 -4.24 -7.19
C ASP A 118 -26.59 -3.39 -7.92
N ALA A 119 -26.15 -2.49 -8.81
CA ALA A 119 -26.93 -1.49 -9.55
C ALA A 119 -27.62 -0.40 -8.68
N ASP A 120 -27.30 -0.26 -7.39
CA ASP A 120 -27.84 0.83 -6.57
C ASP A 120 -26.99 2.11 -6.74
N PRO A 121 -27.52 3.21 -7.30
CA PRO A 121 -26.77 4.46 -7.47
C PRO A 121 -26.27 5.10 -6.16
N ALA A 122 -26.76 4.66 -5.00
CA ALA A 122 -26.32 5.12 -3.68
C ALA A 122 -25.16 4.29 -3.08
N THR A 123 -24.93 3.06 -3.52
CA THR A 123 -23.81 2.22 -3.08
C THR A 123 -22.59 2.42 -4.00
N MET A 124 -21.57 1.57 -3.87
CA MET A 124 -20.49 1.39 -4.82
C MET A 124 -19.76 0.09 -4.46
N THR A 125 -19.77 -0.91 -5.34
CA THR A 125 -18.87 -2.07 -5.19
C THR A 125 -17.44 -1.65 -5.51
N SER A 126 -16.74 -1.18 -4.48
CA SER A 126 -15.31 -0.88 -4.56
C SER A 126 -14.51 -2.17 -4.74
N SER A 127 -14.44 -2.71 -5.96
CA SER A 127 -13.53 -3.79 -6.38
C SER A 127 -12.06 -3.45 -6.14
N LEU A 128 -11.75 -2.16 -6.00
CA LEU A 128 -10.47 -1.59 -5.57
C LEU A 128 -10.27 -1.57 -4.03
N SER A 129 -11.10 -2.28 -3.25
CA SER A 129 -10.87 -2.42 -1.80
C SER A 129 -9.63 -3.27 -1.54
N THR A 130 -8.50 -2.63 -1.24
CA THR A 130 -7.24 -3.30 -0.85
C THR A 130 -7.30 -3.95 0.56
N ASP A 131 -8.50 -4.20 1.07
CA ASP A 131 -8.80 -4.88 2.34
C ASP A 131 -8.68 -6.42 2.20
N ALA A 132 -7.77 -6.90 1.36
CA ALA A 132 -7.44 -8.31 1.28
C ALA A 132 -6.81 -8.72 2.63
N ARG A 133 -7.31 -9.80 3.24
CA ARG A 133 -6.71 -10.36 4.46
C ARG A 133 -5.23 -10.66 4.18
N PRO A 134 -4.26 -10.14 4.96
CA PRO A 134 -2.86 -10.44 4.72
C PRO A 134 -2.62 -11.95 4.88
N THR A 135 -2.01 -12.57 3.86
CA THR A 135 -1.80 -14.01 3.76
C THR A 135 -0.32 -14.36 3.96
N PRO A 136 0.02 -15.37 4.79
CA PRO A 136 1.36 -15.93 4.84
C PRO A 136 1.84 -16.35 3.45
N ILE A 137 3.10 -16.10 3.13
CA ILE A 137 3.67 -16.37 1.79
C ILE A 137 3.46 -17.82 1.33
N HIS A 138 3.52 -18.80 2.25
CA HIS A 138 3.30 -20.20 1.92
C HIS A 138 1.81 -20.53 1.65
N GLU A 139 0.87 -19.79 2.25
CA GLU A 139 -0.57 -19.91 2.00
C GLU A 139 -0.92 -19.27 0.65
N GLN A 140 -0.39 -18.08 0.40
CA GLN A 140 -0.52 -17.39 -0.89
C GLN A 140 -0.04 -18.26 -2.06
N ILE A 141 1.07 -19.01 -1.90
CA ILE A 141 1.53 -19.98 -2.91
C ILE A 141 0.52 -21.13 -3.09
N LYS A 142 -0.05 -21.69 -2.01
CA LYS A 142 -1.08 -22.74 -2.09
C LYS A 142 -2.32 -22.22 -2.86
N MET A 143 -2.77 -21.00 -2.58
CA MET A 143 -3.91 -20.37 -3.27
C MET A 143 -3.63 -20.14 -4.77
N LEU A 144 -2.50 -19.52 -5.11
CA LEU A 144 -2.10 -19.26 -6.49
C LEU A 144 -1.88 -20.55 -7.30
N GLU A 145 -1.37 -21.63 -6.68
CA GLU A 145 -1.28 -22.93 -7.33
C GLU A 145 -2.65 -23.58 -7.58
N GLN A 146 -3.59 -23.49 -6.63
CA GLN A 146 -4.95 -24.00 -6.83
C GLN A 146 -5.66 -23.26 -7.98
N HIS A 147 -5.49 -21.93 -8.05
CA HIS A 147 -6.02 -21.12 -9.15
C HIS A 147 -5.40 -21.51 -10.50
N HIS A 148 -4.08 -21.61 -10.57
CA HIS A 148 -3.37 -21.99 -11.81
C HIS A 148 -3.77 -23.39 -12.32
N ARG A 149 -4.11 -24.33 -11.42
CA ARG A 149 -4.63 -25.66 -11.78
C ARG A 149 -6.09 -25.66 -12.27
N ARG A 150 -6.87 -24.62 -12.00
CA ARG A 150 -8.27 -24.48 -12.48
C ARG A 150 -8.37 -23.87 -13.88
N GLY A 151 -7.33 -23.17 -14.34
CA GLY A 151 -7.29 -22.57 -15.68
C GLY A 151 -7.94 -21.20 -15.80
N ASP A 152 -8.48 -20.65 -14.70
CA ASP A 152 -8.97 -19.27 -14.67
C ASP A 152 -7.84 -18.27 -14.99
N VAL A 153 -8.11 -17.38 -15.95
CA VAL A 153 -7.16 -16.35 -16.43
C VAL A 153 -7.50 -14.96 -15.85
N SER A 154 -8.72 -14.76 -15.35
CA SER A 154 -9.28 -13.47 -14.93
C SER A 154 -9.67 -13.44 -13.46
N PHE A 155 -8.68 -13.42 -12.55
CA PHE A 155 -8.94 -13.18 -11.13
C PHE A 155 -9.12 -11.68 -10.85
N LEU A 156 -10.36 -11.19 -11.00
CA LEU A 156 -10.80 -10.10 -10.14
C LEU A 156 -10.91 -10.65 -8.72
N PRO A 157 -10.40 -9.96 -7.68
CA PRO A 157 -10.46 -10.46 -6.33
C PRO A 157 -11.90 -10.44 -5.81
N ASN A 158 -12.55 -11.60 -5.81
CA ASN A 158 -13.67 -11.86 -4.91
C ASN A 158 -13.14 -11.77 -3.47
N GLY A 159 -13.17 -10.56 -2.90
CA GLY A 159 -13.01 -10.37 -1.48
C GLY A 159 -14.09 -11.15 -0.74
N ASP A 160 -13.73 -11.83 0.34
CA ASP A 160 -14.65 -12.69 1.08
C ASP A 160 -15.76 -11.87 1.74
N LYS A 161 -16.91 -11.82 1.04
CA LYS A 161 -18.09 -11.02 1.36
C LYS A 161 -19.33 -11.86 1.04
N GLY A 162 -20.01 -12.37 2.07
CA GLY A 162 -21.13 -13.32 1.91
C GLY A 162 -22.43 -12.79 1.26
N HIS A 163 -22.41 -11.65 0.57
CA HIS A 163 -23.60 -11.01 0.00
C HIS A 163 -23.42 -10.29 -1.36
N GLU A 164 -22.23 -10.26 -1.96
CA GLU A 164 -22.04 -9.63 -3.30
C GLU A 164 -22.11 -10.67 -4.42
N LEU A 165 -22.91 -10.39 -5.47
CA LEU A 165 -23.01 -11.24 -6.66
C LEU A 165 -21.67 -11.30 -7.42
N PRO A 166 -21.28 -12.45 -7.98
CA PRO A 166 -20.11 -12.52 -8.86
C PRO A 166 -20.26 -11.55 -10.05
N GLY A 167 -19.14 -11.00 -10.54
CA GLY A 167 -19.14 -10.13 -11.71
C GLY A 167 -19.60 -10.85 -12.98
N ALA A 168 -20.14 -10.09 -13.93
CA ALA A 168 -20.62 -10.61 -15.21
C ALA A 168 -19.50 -11.31 -16.01
N THR A 169 -19.86 -12.41 -16.69
CA THR A 169 -18.93 -13.14 -17.55
C THR A 169 -18.61 -12.35 -18.82
N THR A 170 -17.53 -12.71 -19.52
CA THR A 170 -17.16 -12.13 -20.81
C THR A 170 -18.31 -12.19 -21.83
N ASP A 171 -19.09 -13.27 -21.82
CA ASP A 171 -20.24 -13.42 -22.72
C ASP A 171 -21.39 -12.49 -22.33
N GLN A 172 -21.71 -12.36 -21.04
CA GLN A 172 -22.69 -11.40 -20.54
C GLN A 172 -22.29 -9.95 -20.83
N ILE A 173 -21.01 -9.59 -20.68
CA ILE A 173 -20.49 -8.26 -21.03
C ILE A 173 -20.62 -7.99 -22.54
N ASN A 174 -20.31 -8.98 -23.38
CA ASN A 174 -20.49 -8.89 -24.82
C ASN A 174 -21.96 -8.73 -25.24
N GLU A 175 -22.86 -9.46 -24.56
CA GLU A 175 -24.30 -9.42 -24.77
C GLU A 175 -24.90 -8.06 -24.38
N VAL A 176 -24.58 -7.56 -23.18
CA VAL A 176 -24.98 -6.23 -22.68
C VAL A 176 -24.46 -5.12 -23.60
N ALA A 177 -23.22 -5.20 -24.08
CA ALA A 177 -22.66 -4.22 -24.99
C ALA A 177 -23.34 -4.20 -26.37
N SER A 178 -23.66 -5.37 -26.92
CA SER A 178 -24.39 -5.50 -28.20
C SER A 178 -25.83 -5.01 -28.07
N TRP A 179 -26.51 -5.38 -26.98
CA TRP A 179 -27.86 -4.92 -26.65
C TRP A 179 -27.93 -3.40 -26.44
N LEU A 180 -26.97 -2.81 -25.71
CA LEU A 180 -26.94 -1.36 -25.47
C LEU A 180 -26.68 -0.59 -26.76
N THR A 181 -25.85 -1.12 -27.66
CA THR A 181 -25.63 -0.58 -29.01
C THR A 181 -26.93 -0.62 -29.83
N HIS A 182 -27.60 -1.78 -29.85
CA HIS A 182 -28.88 -1.99 -30.54
C HIS A 182 -29.94 -0.98 -30.10
N GLU A 183 -30.22 -0.89 -28.80
CA GLU A 183 -31.26 0.02 -28.29
C GLU A 183 -30.85 1.49 -28.47
N THR A 184 -29.57 1.85 -28.41
CA THR A 184 -29.12 3.24 -28.63
C THR A 184 -29.39 3.72 -30.06
N PHE A 185 -28.91 2.99 -31.07
CA PHE A 185 -29.15 3.39 -32.47
C PHE A 185 -30.61 3.22 -32.91
N ARG A 186 -31.35 2.24 -32.36
CA ARG A 186 -32.80 2.11 -32.53
C ARG A 186 -33.55 3.32 -31.97
N ASN A 187 -33.13 3.86 -30.82
CA ASN A 187 -33.71 5.10 -30.27
C ASN A 187 -33.42 6.31 -31.17
N PHE A 188 -32.21 6.43 -31.74
CA PHE A 188 -31.93 7.53 -32.68
C PHE A 188 -32.73 7.43 -33.98
N TRP A 189 -32.86 6.21 -34.52
CA TRP A 189 -33.67 5.94 -35.72
C TRP A 189 -35.13 6.35 -35.55
N TYR A 190 -35.74 6.03 -34.40
CA TYR A 190 -37.15 6.36 -34.13
C TYR A 190 -37.44 7.88 -34.15
N HIS A 191 -36.44 8.73 -33.91
CA HIS A 191 -36.56 10.19 -33.96
C HIS A 191 -36.03 10.81 -35.28
N MET A 192 -35.67 9.98 -36.28
CA MET A 192 -35.18 10.44 -37.58
C MET A 192 -36.38 10.77 -38.52
N PRO A 193 -36.45 11.97 -39.13
CA PRO A 193 -37.64 12.42 -39.87
C PRO A 193 -38.04 11.56 -41.08
N ASP A 194 -37.10 10.83 -41.68
CA ASP A 194 -37.30 9.99 -42.86
C ASP A 194 -37.17 8.48 -42.57
N ALA A 195 -37.20 8.08 -41.29
CA ALA A 195 -37.09 6.68 -40.85
C ALA A 195 -38.11 5.76 -41.54
N GLU A 196 -39.39 6.14 -41.55
CA GLU A 196 -40.45 5.34 -42.19
C GLU A 196 -40.24 5.16 -43.71
N GLU A 197 -39.64 6.15 -44.39
CA GLU A 197 -39.36 6.06 -45.84
C GLU A 197 -38.15 5.16 -46.13
N ARG A 198 -37.15 5.17 -45.24
CA ARG A 198 -36.01 4.26 -45.26
C ARG A 198 -36.41 2.81 -44.95
N GLU A 199 -37.28 2.59 -43.97
CA GLU A 199 -37.84 1.26 -43.68
C GLU A 199 -38.67 0.71 -44.85
N ARG A 200 -39.51 1.54 -45.49
CA ARG A 200 -40.27 1.16 -46.69
C ARG A 200 -39.39 0.84 -47.90
N SER A 201 -38.16 1.35 -47.96
CA SER A 201 -37.15 0.99 -48.96
C SER A 201 -36.23 -0.16 -48.53
N GLY A 202 -36.49 -0.78 -47.37
CA GLY A 202 -35.79 -1.96 -46.88
C GLY A 202 -34.45 -1.67 -46.18
N ILE A 203 -34.13 -0.40 -45.92
CA ILE A 203 -32.91 0.01 -45.21
C ILE A 203 -33.17 -0.10 -43.71
N THR A 204 -32.42 -0.95 -43.00
CA THR A 204 -32.45 -0.96 -41.53
C THR A 204 -31.54 0.14 -40.96
N TYR A 205 -31.78 0.52 -39.71
CA TYR A 205 -30.86 1.42 -38.99
C TYR A 205 -29.44 0.83 -38.87
N GLN A 206 -29.28 -0.50 -38.85
CA GLN A 206 -27.97 -1.16 -38.78
C GLN A 206 -27.19 -0.99 -40.10
N ASP A 207 -27.89 -1.01 -41.24
CA ASP A 207 -27.31 -0.73 -42.56
C ASP A 207 -27.00 0.76 -42.72
N PHE A 208 -27.88 1.63 -42.21
CA PHE A 208 -27.72 3.08 -42.28
C PHE A 208 -26.54 3.60 -41.45
N TYR A 209 -26.44 3.21 -40.17
CA TYR A 209 -25.33 3.61 -39.29
C TYR A 209 -24.06 2.78 -39.53
N GLY A 210 -24.17 1.58 -40.12
CA GLY A 210 -23.09 0.85 -40.77
C GLY A 210 -21.82 0.64 -39.93
N GLU A 211 -20.80 1.47 -40.17
CA GLU A 211 -19.54 1.45 -39.44
C GLU A 211 -19.62 2.11 -38.06
N GLU A 212 -20.45 3.13 -37.87
CA GLU A 212 -20.60 3.82 -36.58
C GLU A 212 -21.20 2.88 -35.54
N TYR A 213 -22.21 2.09 -35.94
CA TYR A 213 -22.80 1.03 -35.13
C TYR A 213 -21.73 0.03 -34.64
N LYS A 214 -20.91 -0.48 -35.56
CA LYS A 214 -19.85 -1.47 -35.26
C LYS A 214 -18.72 -0.86 -34.43
N CYS A 215 -18.31 0.37 -34.71
CA CYS A 215 -17.31 1.09 -33.95
C CYS A 215 -17.78 1.30 -32.50
N PHE A 216 -19.03 1.70 -32.32
CA PHE A 216 -19.65 1.91 -31.02
C PHE A 216 -19.76 0.61 -30.21
N GLU A 217 -20.21 -0.48 -30.82
CA GLU A 217 -20.28 -1.79 -30.17
C GLU A 217 -18.91 -2.28 -29.69
N LEU A 218 -17.89 -2.17 -30.54
CA LEU A 218 -16.50 -2.49 -30.18
C LEU A 218 -15.99 -1.59 -29.05
N CYS A 219 -16.37 -0.31 -29.05
CA CYS A 219 -15.98 0.61 -27.97
C CYS A 219 -16.60 0.21 -26.63
N ILE A 220 -17.90 -0.12 -26.57
CA ILE A 220 -18.54 -0.54 -25.33
C ILE A 220 -17.97 -1.88 -24.84
N LYS A 221 -17.76 -2.85 -25.75
CA LYS A 221 -17.12 -4.13 -25.43
C LYS A 221 -15.73 -3.95 -24.82
N PHE A 222 -14.91 -3.07 -25.40
CA PHE A 222 -13.59 -2.75 -24.85
C PHE A 222 -13.70 -2.08 -23.47
N LEU A 223 -14.51 -1.03 -23.34
CA LEU A 223 -14.64 -0.26 -22.09
C LEU A 223 -15.13 -1.14 -20.94
N LEU A 224 -16.24 -1.87 -21.11
CA LEU A 224 -16.79 -2.74 -20.05
C LEU A 224 -15.86 -3.91 -19.69
N SER A 225 -14.99 -4.35 -20.60
CA SER A 225 -14.04 -5.44 -20.33
C SER A 225 -12.71 -4.97 -19.72
N HIS A 226 -12.44 -3.66 -19.66
CA HIS A 226 -11.11 -3.16 -19.29
C HIS A 226 -11.00 -2.83 -17.79
N PRO A 227 -10.00 -3.36 -17.05
CA PRO A 227 -9.92 -3.19 -15.58
C PRO A 227 -9.70 -1.75 -15.11
N SER A 228 -9.11 -0.89 -15.95
CA SER A 228 -8.91 0.55 -15.67
C SER A 228 -10.07 1.46 -16.12
N PHE A 229 -11.22 0.88 -16.50
CA PHE A 229 -12.46 1.59 -16.76
C PHE A 229 -13.41 1.43 -15.56
N HIS A 230 -14.09 2.52 -15.19
CA HIS A 230 -15.07 2.52 -14.09
C HIS A 230 -16.32 3.35 -14.43
N GLY A 231 -17.50 2.80 -14.17
CA GLY A 231 -18.76 3.54 -14.13
C GLY A 231 -19.15 3.89 -12.69
N VAL A 232 -19.65 5.11 -12.45
CA VAL A 232 -20.14 5.57 -11.13
C VAL A 232 -21.31 6.54 -11.27
N ASN A 233 -22.27 6.52 -10.32
CA ASN A 233 -23.39 7.47 -10.29
C ASN A 233 -23.15 8.64 -9.31
N ILE A 234 -23.51 9.86 -9.70
CA ILE A 234 -23.27 11.07 -8.88
C ILE A 234 -24.03 11.11 -7.54
N ALA A 235 -25.02 10.25 -7.30
CA ALA A 235 -25.72 10.19 -6.02
C ALA A 235 -24.77 9.82 -4.85
N ASN A 236 -23.76 8.98 -5.12
CA ASN A 236 -22.71 8.58 -4.18
C ASN A 236 -21.42 9.41 -4.32
N LEU A 237 -21.51 10.73 -4.08
CA LEU A 237 -20.35 11.64 -4.06
C LEU A 237 -19.23 11.21 -3.07
N ASN A 238 -19.55 10.43 -2.03
CA ASN A 238 -18.56 9.93 -1.07
C ASN A 238 -17.76 8.76 -1.67
N GLY A 239 -18.45 7.78 -2.27
CA GLY A 239 -17.86 6.67 -3.01
C GLY A 239 -17.00 7.17 -4.18
N ILE A 240 -17.51 8.13 -4.96
CA ILE A 240 -16.74 8.78 -6.03
C ILE A 240 -15.45 9.40 -5.48
N LYS A 241 -15.50 10.18 -4.39
CA LYS A 241 -14.27 10.73 -3.78
C LYS A 241 -13.30 9.64 -3.31
N LYS A 242 -13.81 8.53 -2.76
CA LYS A 242 -13.00 7.38 -2.33
C LYS A 242 -12.32 6.71 -3.53
N LEU A 243 -13.06 6.45 -4.62
CA LEU A 243 -12.53 5.92 -5.88
C LEU A 243 -11.49 6.86 -6.51
N LEU A 244 -11.82 8.15 -6.69
CA LEU A 244 -10.91 9.12 -7.29
C LEU A 244 -9.63 9.26 -6.46
N ASN A 245 -9.72 9.27 -5.13
CA ASN A 245 -8.53 9.27 -4.28
C ASN A 245 -7.68 7.99 -4.41
N THR A 246 -8.29 6.82 -4.66
CA THR A 246 -7.56 5.58 -4.94
C THR A 246 -6.91 5.57 -6.32
N LEU A 247 -7.58 6.12 -7.35
CA LEU A 247 -7.07 6.15 -8.73
C LEU A 247 -6.05 7.28 -8.99
N VAL A 248 -6.15 8.40 -8.26
CA VAL A 248 -5.21 9.53 -8.33
C VAL A 248 -3.97 9.27 -7.47
N LYS A 249 -4.07 8.44 -6.43
CA LYS A 249 -2.88 7.91 -5.75
C LYS A 249 -2.18 6.94 -6.70
N LEU A 250 -0.93 7.23 -7.03
CA LEU A 250 -0.08 6.47 -7.95
C LEU A 250 0.39 5.15 -7.35
N ASP A 251 -0.56 4.32 -6.91
CA ASP A 251 -0.33 2.97 -6.43
C ASP A 251 -0.09 2.04 -7.62
N ARG A 252 1.03 2.27 -8.33
CA ARG A 252 1.53 1.47 -9.48
C ARG A 252 1.96 0.05 -9.07
N LEU A 253 1.65 -0.36 -7.85
CA LEU A 253 1.82 -1.71 -7.33
C LEU A 253 0.72 -2.61 -7.92
N PRO A 254 1.04 -3.85 -8.33
CA PRO A 254 0.00 -4.81 -8.66
C PRO A 254 -0.78 -5.18 -7.38
N THR A 255 -2.04 -5.56 -7.50
CA THR A 255 -2.87 -5.97 -6.34
C THR A 255 -2.33 -7.21 -5.63
N GLN A 256 -1.68 -8.12 -6.37
CA GLN A 256 -0.96 -9.29 -5.85
C GLN A 256 0.28 -9.59 -6.70
N ASN A 257 1.21 -10.38 -6.17
CA ASN A 257 2.36 -10.88 -6.92
C ASN A 257 1.98 -12.06 -7.84
N SER A 258 2.78 -12.31 -8.88
CA SER A 258 2.67 -13.54 -9.67
C SER A 258 3.10 -14.78 -8.86
N LEU A 259 2.70 -15.98 -9.30
CA LEU A 259 3.15 -17.24 -8.69
C LEU A 259 4.68 -17.40 -8.77
N GLU A 260 5.29 -16.91 -9.84
CA GLU A 260 6.75 -16.89 -10.05
C GLU A 260 7.43 -15.94 -9.05
N ALA A 261 6.96 -14.69 -8.96
CA ALA A 261 7.45 -13.70 -8.00
C ALA A 261 7.31 -14.16 -6.54
N THR A 262 6.17 -14.77 -6.18
CA THR A 262 5.90 -15.22 -4.80
C THR A 262 6.85 -16.37 -4.41
N LYS A 263 7.16 -17.28 -5.34
CA LYS A 263 8.17 -18.33 -5.14
C LYS A 263 9.60 -17.77 -5.08
N LEU A 264 9.93 -16.75 -5.88
CA LEU A 264 11.22 -16.06 -5.77
C LEU A 264 11.37 -15.33 -4.43
N LEU A 265 10.30 -14.73 -3.90
CA LEU A 265 10.29 -14.12 -2.56
C LEU A 265 10.44 -15.17 -1.44
N GLN A 266 9.76 -16.32 -1.53
CA GLN A 266 9.93 -17.43 -0.59
C GLN A 266 11.39 -17.91 -0.57
N GLN A 267 12.00 -18.08 -1.74
CA GLN A 267 13.42 -18.44 -1.86
C GLN A 267 14.34 -17.35 -1.29
N ALA A 268 14.06 -16.07 -1.54
CA ALA A 268 14.84 -14.94 -1.04
C ALA A 268 14.80 -14.87 0.50
N TRP A 269 13.64 -15.05 1.13
CA TRP A 269 13.53 -15.10 2.59
C TRP A 269 14.22 -16.32 3.20
N ASN A 270 14.17 -17.48 2.53
CA ASN A 270 14.92 -18.67 2.96
C ASN A 270 16.45 -18.43 2.92
N GLU A 271 16.97 -17.90 1.82
CA GLU A 271 18.40 -17.60 1.68
C GLU A 271 18.87 -16.49 2.67
N TYR A 272 17.99 -15.54 3.01
CA TYR A 272 18.22 -14.54 4.05
C TYR A 272 18.33 -15.14 5.45
N ASP A 273 17.36 -15.97 5.87
CA ASP A 273 17.35 -16.58 7.20
C ASP A 273 18.52 -17.55 7.40
N ILE A 274 18.85 -18.34 6.37
CA ILE A 274 20.03 -19.22 6.37
C ILE A 274 21.32 -18.39 6.51
N ALA A 275 21.47 -17.30 5.75
CA ALA A 275 22.63 -16.41 5.85
C ALA A 275 22.74 -15.76 7.24
N LEU A 276 21.63 -15.36 7.87
CA LEU A 276 21.61 -14.84 9.24
C LEU A 276 21.92 -15.91 10.30
N HIS A 277 21.44 -17.14 10.13
CA HIS A 277 21.77 -18.26 11.00
C HIS A 277 23.28 -18.52 10.98
N LEU A 278 23.86 -18.67 9.80
CA LEU A 278 25.31 -18.86 9.61
C LEU A 278 26.09 -17.66 10.18
N ALA A 279 25.69 -16.42 9.89
CA ALA A 279 26.32 -15.21 10.46
C ALA A 279 26.27 -15.15 12.00
N SER A 280 25.29 -15.81 12.62
CA SER A 280 25.10 -15.88 14.07
C SER A 280 25.88 -17.05 14.70
N TRP A 281 26.03 -18.16 13.98
CA TRP A 281 26.93 -19.24 14.34
C TRP A 281 28.40 -18.79 14.29
N TYR A 282 28.86 -18.19 13.18
CA TYR A 282 30.21 -17.64 13.06
C TYR A 282 30.49 -16.53 14.10
N LYS A 283 29.49 -15.71 14.47
CA LYS A 283 29.64 -14.71 15.55
C LYS A 283 29.83 -15.36 16.93
N ARG A 284 29.17 -16.50 17.21
CA ARG A 284 29.41 -17.29 18.44
C ARG A 284 30.81 -17.91 18.43
N MET A 285 31.20 -18.56 17.34
CA MET A 285 32.52 -19.18 17.19
C MET A 285 33.67 -18.17 17.32
N SER A 286 33.58 -17.02 16.65
CA SER A 286 34.57 -15.93 16.76
C SER A 286 34.72 -15.43 18.21
N ARG A 287 33.60 -15.16 18.89
CA ARG A 287 33.61 -14.73 20.30
C ARG A 287 34.19 -15.80 21.24
N PHE A 288 33.86 -17.07 21.02
CA PHE A 288 34.38 -18.18 21.83
C PHE A 288 35.88 -18.36 21.65
N ASN A 289 36.38 -18.45 20.41
CA ASN A 289 37.81 -18.62 20.11
C ASN A 289 38.63 -17.46 20.67
N TYR A 290 38.13 -16.22 20.56
CA TYR A 290 38.83 -15.04 21.05
C TYR A 290 38.80 -14.93 22.58
N TRP A 291 37.67 -15.27 23.23
CA TRP A 291 37.62 -15.38 24.70
C TRP A 291 38.57 -16.47 25.24
N LEU A 292 38.63 -17.63 24.58
CA LEU A 292 39.52 -18.73 24.94
C LEU A 292 41.00 -18.33 24.79
N TYR A 293 41.35 -17.60 23.73
CA TYR A 293 42.69 -17.03 23.55
C TYR A 293 43.08 -16.07 24.68
N LEU A 294 42.19 -15.15 25.07
CA LEU A 294 42.42 -14.24 26.20
C LEU A 294 42.56 -14.99 27.54
N LEU A 295 41.74 -16.01 27.77
CA LEU A 295 41.83 -16.89 28.94
C LEU A 295 43.22 -17.56 29.03
N ILE A 296 43.70 -18.13 27.93
CA ILE A 296 45.01 -18.79 27.87
C ILE A 296 46.14 -17.77 28.12
N GLY A 297 46.04 -16.56 27.59
CA GLY A 297 46.99 -15.47 27.88
C GLY A 297 47.09 -15.15 29.38
N ILE A 298 45.94 -15.02 30.06
CA ILE A 298 45.89 -14.80 31.52
C ILE A 298 46.50 -16.00 32.27
N CYS A 299 46.21 -17.23 31.86
CA CYS A 299 46.79 -18.43 32.46
C CYS A 299 48.32 -18.50 32.30
N ILE A 300 48.86 -18.16 31.12
CA ILE A 300 50.30 -18.14 30.85
C ILE A 300 51.00 -17.12 31.76
N VAL A 301 50.47 -15.88 31.86
CA VAL A 301 51.05 -14.87 32.77
C VAL A 301 50.96 -15.34 34.23
N SER A 302 49.81 -15.86 34.66
CA SER A 302 49.61 -16.33 36.04
C SER A 302 50.58 -17.45 36.43
N LEU A 303 50.80 -18.44 35.56
CA LEU A 303 51.78 -19.50 35.78
C LEU A 303 53.21 -18.99 35.76
N THR A 304 53.53 -18.02 34.90
CA THR A 304 54.86 -17.37 34.86
C THR A 304 55.15 -16.66 36.19
N THR A 305 54.17 -15.88 36.69
CA THR A 305 54.25 -15.19 37.98
C THR A 305 54.41 -16.16 39.15
N LEU A 306 53.65 -17.26 39.19
CA LEU A 306 53.76 -18.26 40.27
C LEU A 306 55.09 -19.06 40.22
N ASN A 307 55.61 -19.33 39.02
CA ASN A 307 56.86 -20.05 38.85
C ASN A 307 58.08 -19.26 39.33
N GLY A 308 58.12 -17.95 39.07
CA GLY A 308 59.21 -17.07 39.51
C GLY A 308 59.24 -16.74 41.01
N THR A 309 58.31 -17.26 41.81
CA THR A 309 58.01 -16.73 43.16
C THR A 309 57.86 -17.81 44.22
N PHE A 310 57.11 -18.87 43.96
CA PHE A 310 56.87 -19.96 44.93
C PHE A 310 57.66 -21.23 44.60
N LEU A 311 57.81 -21.54 43.30
CA LEU A 311 58.24 -22.87 42.83
C LEU A 311 59.76 -23.09 42.86
N GLN A 312 60.56 -22.04 43.07
CA GLN A 312 62.02 -22.17 43.20
C GLN A 312 62.43 -23.02 44.43
N SER A 313 61.50 -23.23 45.37
CA SER A 313 61.64 -24.13 46.53
C SER A 313 61.38 -25.62 46.23
N ASN A 314 60.70 -25.95 45.13
CA ASN A 314 60.29 -27.32 44.78
C ASN A 314 60.52 -27.61 43.30
N ALA A 315 61.64 -28.28 43.01
CA ALA A 315 62.11 -28.56 41.65
C ALA A 315 61.19 -29.46 40.81
N GLU A 316 60.35 -30.30 41.43
CA GLU A 316 59.38 -31.13 40.70
C GLU A 316 58.17 -30.31 40.27
N LEU A 317 57.64 -29.48 41.17
CA LEU A 317 56.48 -28.64 40.89
C LEU A 317 56.81 -27.53 39.88
N ALA A 318 58.03 -26.96 39.94
CA ALA A 318 58.56 -26.05 38.93
C ALA A 318 58.60 -26.70 37.53
N ARG A 319 59.12 -27.93 37.43
CA ARG A 319 59.20 -28.68 36.17
C ARG A 319 57.81 -28.92 35.55
N ASN A 320 56.85 -29.31 36.38
CA ASN A 320 55.46 -29.54 35.95
C ASN A 320 54.78 -28.25 35.44
N VAL A 321 55.05 -27.10 36.07
CA VAL A 321 54.56 -25.79 35.60
C VAL A 321 55.26 -25.34 34.31
N GLN A 322 56.57 -25.57 34.16
CA GLN A 322 57.27 -25.31 32.88
C GLN A 322 56.66 -26.11 31.71
N HIS A 323 56.40 -27.40 31.90
CA HIS A 323 55.71 -28.22 30.89
C HIS A 323 54.28 -27.73 30.60
N SER A 324 53.55 -27.27 31.63
CA SER A 324 52.20 -26.70 31.49
C SER A 324 52.20 -25.38 30.71
N MET A 325 53.16 -24.49 30.96
CA MET A 325 53.34 -23.24 30.22
C MET A 325 53.66 -23.51 28.74
N PHE A 326 54.52 -24.47 28.46
CA PHE A 326 54.83 -24.90 27.08
C PHE A 326 53.59 -25.44 26.36
N GLY A 327 52.82 -26.32 27.01
CA GLY A 327 51.57 -26.87 26.48
C GLY A 327 50.51 -25.78 26.18
N LEU A 328 50.32 -24.84 27.11
CA LEU A 328 49.41 -23.69 26.90
C LEU A 328 49.87 -22.77 25.76
N THR A 329 51.18 -22.58 25.60
CA THR A 329 51.73 -21.76 24.52
C THR A 329 51.51 -22.42 23.16
N LEU A 330 51.75 -23.73 23.03
CA LEU A 330 51.42 -24.49 21.83
C LEU A 330 49.91 -24.45 21.52
N PHE A 331 49.06 -24.59 22.53
CA PHE A 331 47.61 -24.56 22.38
C PHE A 331 47.09 -23.18 21.96
N SER A 332 47.71 -22.09 22.46
CA SER A 332 47.45 -20.72 22.02
C SER A 332 47.75 -20.55 20.53
N SER A 333 48.94 -20.99 20.08
CA SER A 333 49.32 -20.98 18.66
C SER A 333 48.37 -21.80 17.78
N PHE A 334 47.93 -22.98 18.26
CA PHE A 334 46.94 -23.80 17.55
C PHE A 334 45.59 -23.10 17.39
N ILE A 335 45.10 -22.41 18.43
CA ILE A 335 43.86 -21.62 18.38
C ILE A 335 44.00 -20.43 17.42
N LEU A 336 45.16 -19.76 17.39
CA LEU A 336 45.45 -18.70 16.43
C LEU A 336 45.42 -19.23 14.99
N THR A 337 46.04 -20.38 14.71
CA THR A 337 46.01 -21.03 13.39
C THR A 337 44.58 -21.39 12.97
N ILE A 338 43.77 -21.98 13.85
CA ILE A 338 42.34 -22.24 13.60
C ILE A 338 41.56 -20.94 13.34
N GLY A 339 41.82 -19.90 14.15
CA GLY A 339 41.19 -18.59 14.02
C GLY A 339 41.50 -17.91 12.68
N ALA A 340 42.76 -17.98 12.23
CA ALA A 340 43.22 -17.48 10.94
C ALA A 340 42.62 -18.27 9.77
N TYR A 341 42.67 -19.60 9.83
CA TYR A 341 42.18 -20.49 8.77
C TYR A 341 40.68 -20.35 8.50
N TYR A 342 39.84 -20.41 9.54
CA TYR A 342 38.39 -20.28 9.37
C TYR A 342 37.93 -18.82 9.20
N ASN A 343 38.70 -17.86 9.70
CA ASN A 343 38.39 -16.43 9.81
C ASN A 343 36.89 -16.14 10.12
N PRO A 344 36.37 -16.66 11.25
CA PRO A 344 34.95 -16.60 11.56
C PRO A 344 34.44 -15.16 11.74
N THR A 345 35.31 -14.24 12.15
CA THR A 345 35.00 -12.81 12.26
C THR A 345 34.65 -12.20 10.90
N LYS A 346 35.47 -12.44 9.87
CA LYS A 346 35.26 -11.92 8.52
C LYS A 346 34.06 -12.58 7.85
N ARG A 347 34.00 -13.92 7.82
CA ARG A 347 32.84 -14.68 7.27
C ARG A 347 31.53 -14.27 7.95
N GLY A 348 31.50 -14.14 9.27
CA GLY A 348 30.32 -13.73 10.05
C GLY A 348 29.91 -12.26 9.93
N ARG A 349 30.83 -11.35 9.56
CA ARG A 349 30.50 -9.98 9.14
C ARG A 349 29.91 -9.98 7.73
N GLN A 350 30.53 -10.70 6.81
CA GLN A 350 30.18 -10.73 5.39
C GLN A 350 28.83 -11.42 5.11
N LEU A 351 28.52 -12.53 5.78
CA LEU A 351 27.20 -13.15 5.71
C LEU A 351 26.07 -12.21 6.17
N ARG A 352 26.31 -11.41 7.23
CA ARG A 352 25.35 -10.38 7.68
C ARG A 352 25.23 -9.23 6.68
N ALA A 353 26.34 -8.85 6.05
CA ALA A 353 26.36 -7.84 4.99
C ALA A 353 25.53 -8.30 3.77
N SER A 354 25.73 -9.52 3.29
CA SER A 354 24.92 -10.12 2.23
C SER A 354 23.45 -10.24 2.64
N ALA A 355 23.13 -10.73 3.85
CA ALA A 355 21.75 -10.79 4.33
C ALA A 355 21.05 -9.41 4.35
N SER A 356 21.72 -8.36 4.82
CA SER A 356 21.18 -6.98 4.74
C SER A 356 20.89 -6.55 3.30
N THR A 357 21.75 -6.93 2.36
CA THR A 357 21.59 -6.66 0.93
C THR A 357 20.37 -7.39 0.37
N LEU A 358 20.16 -8.66 0.75
CA LEU A 358 19.02 -9.46 0.30
C LEU A 358 17.70 -8.91 0.83
N LYS A 359 17.64 -8.54 2.12
CA LYS A 359 16.48 -7.84 2.69
C LYS A 359 16.20 -6.53 1.93
N SER A 360 17.22 -5.77 1.58
CA SER A 360 17.09 -4.55 0.77
C SER A 360 16.54 -4.81 -0.63
N ILE A 361 16.98 -5.87 -1.31
CA ILE A 361 16.44 -6.30 -2.62
C ILE A 361 14.96 -6.66 -2.49
N ILE A 362 14.58 -7.43 -1.45
CA ILE A 362 13.19 -7.81 -1.19
C ILE A 362 12.30 -6.58 -0.96
N TRP A 363 12.70 -5.62 -0.13
CA TRP A 363 11.90 -4.40 0.10
C TRP A 363 11.79 -3.56 -1.18
N ARG A 364 12.88 -3.31 -1.91
CA ARG A 364 12.87 -2.56 -3.19
C ARG A 364 11.98 -3.22 -4.25
N PHE A 365 11.91 -4.55 -4.26
CA PHE A 365 10.99 -5.30 -5.12
C PHE A 365 9.53 -5.13 -4.69
N ARG A 366 9.22 -5.30 -3.39
CA ARG A 366 7.85 -5.14 -2.85
C ARG A 366 7.31 -3.73 -3.07
N THR A 367 8.16 -2.71 -3.01
CA THR A 367 7.79 -1.32 -3.32
C THR A 367 7.88 -0.96 -4.82
N ARG A 368 8.26 -1.89 -5.69
CA ARG A 368 8.45 -1.71 -7.15
C ARG A 368 9.30 -0.49 -7.53
N THR A 369 10.40 -0.28 -6.81
CA THR A 369 11.32 0.87 -6.98
C THR A 369 12.65 0.50 -7.63
N GLY A 370 13.30 1.46 -8.30
CA GLY A 370 14.59 1.27 -8.96
C GLY A 370 14.49 0.24 -10.09
N GLU A 371 15.34 -0.78 -10.05
CA GLU A 371 15.38 -1.88 -11.04
C GLU A 371 14.09 -2.71 -11.11
N PHE A 372 13.19 -2.60 -10.12
CA PHE A 372 11.94 -3.36 -10.03
C PHE A 372 10.70 -2.58 -10.43
N ILE A 373 10.85 -1.41 -11.08
CA ILE A 373 9.72 -0.63 -11.62
C ILE A 373 8.99 -1.44 -12.69
N GLN A 374 7.70 -1.68 -12.47
CA GLN A 374 6.87 -2.49 -13.37
C GLN A 374 6.51 -1.69 -14.64
N ALA A 375 7.07 -2.09 -15.78
CA ALA A 375 6.78 -1.47 -17.07
C ALA A 375 5.38 -1.87 -17.57
N SER A 376 4.55 -0.87 -17.93
CA SER A 376 3.17 -1.09 -18.41
C SER A 376 3.04 -1.97 -19.66
N GLN A 377 4.14 -2.23 -20.38
CA GLN A 377 4.18 -3.09 -21.57
C GLN A 377 4.64 -4.53 -21.27
N ASN A 378 5.18 -4.80 -20.08
CA ASN A 378 5.64 -6.14 -19.68
C ASN A 378 5.50 -6.32 -18.15
N PRO A 379 4.38 -6.89 -17.67
CA PRO A 379 4.16 -7.07 -16.22
C PRO A 379 5.17 -8.04 -15.58
N LYS A 380 5.77 -8.97 -16.34
CA LYS A 380 6.81 -9.89 -15.84
C LYS A 380 8.21 -9.25 -15.73
N ALA A 381 8.41 -8.01 -16.17
CA ALA A 381 9.73 -7.37 -16.14
C ALA A 381 10.34 -7.31 -14.73
N ALA A 382 9.53 -7.02 -13.71
CA ALA A 382 9.96 -7.00 -12.32
C ALA A 382 10.38 -8.39 -11.80
N ASP A 383 9.69 -9.45 -12.23
CA ASP A 383 9.96 -10.84 -11.81
C ASP A 383 11.32 -11.32 -12.37
N TYR A 384 11.62 -10.99 -13.63
CA TYR A 384 12.93 -11.24 -14.24
C TYR A 384 14.04 -10.40 -13.58
N ALA A 385 13.76 -9.14 -13.24
CA ALA A 385 14.71 -8.30 -12.50
C ALA A 385 15.03 -8.90 -11.11
N LEU A 386 14.02 -9.39 -10.38
CA LEU A 386 14.22 -10.08 -9.10
C LEU A 386 15.05 -11.36 -9.27
N TYR A 387 14.75 -12.20 -10.26
CA TYR A 387 15.55 -13.40 -10.55
C TYR A 387 17.02 -13.07 -10.83
N ASN A 388 17.28 -12.01 -11.61
CA ASN A 388 18.63 -11.54 -11.91
C ASN A 388 19.34 -11.01 -10.66
N ALA A 389 18.70 -10.15 -9.87
CA ALA A 389 19.25 -9.59 -8.64
C ALA A 389 19.58 -10.69 -7.60
N LEU A 390 18.72 -11.70 -7.44
CA LEU A 390 18.99 -12.86 -6.60
C LEU A 390 20.16 -13.70 -7.12
N SER A 391 20.28 -13.86 -8.45
CA SER A 391 21.36 -14.60 -9.09
C SER A 391 22.72 -13.88 -9.03
N GLU A 392 22.71 -12.55 -9.05
CA GLU A 392 23.87 -11.70 -8.77
C GLU A 392 24.29 -11.81 -7.30
N TRP A 393 23.35 -11.61 -6.37
CA TRP A 393 23.57 -11.71 -4.92
C TRP A 393 24.17 -13.05 -4.50
N ARG A 394 23.70 -14.17 -5.07
CA ARG A 394 24.28 -15.51 -4.84
C ARG A 394 25.73 -15.58 -5.29
N ARG A 395 26.07 -14.96 -6.43
CA ARG A 395 27.43 -14.93 -6.98
C ARG A 395 28.36 -14.10 -6.11
N GLU A 396 27.94 -12.90 -5.70
CA GLU A 396 28.66 -12.06 -4.73
C GLU A 396 28.89 -12.78 -3.40
N LEU A 397 27.86 -13.46 -2.87
CA LEU A 397 27.95 -14.19 -1.60
C LEU A 397 28.94 -15.35 -1.69
N ILE A 398 28.86 -16.19 -2.72
CA ILE A 398 29.76 -17.35 -2.89
C ILE A 398 31.20 -16.87 -3.12
N ALA A 399 31.44 -15.98 -4.08
CA ALA A 399 32.77 -15.45 -4.38
C ALA A 399 33.36 -14.65 -3.19
N GLY A 400 32.49 -14.05 -2.37
CA GLY A 400 32.90 -13.28 -1.21
C GLY A 400 33.28 -14.12 0.00
N THR A 401 32.48 -15.13 0.35
CA THR A 401 32.54 -15.80 1.68
C THR A 401 33.31 -17.11 1.71
N ASP A 402 33.71 -17.65 0.54
CA ASP A 402 34.30 -18.98 0.42
C ASP A 402 33.37 -20.04 1.07
N LEU A 403 32.10 -19.99 0.65
CA LEU A 403 31.06 -20.97 1.00
C LEU A 403 30.79 -21.86 -0.19
N ILE A 404 30.79 -23.18 0.04
CA ILE A 404 30.31 -24.15 -0.94
C ILE A 404 28.81 -23.91 -1.15
N SER A 405 28.35 -23.85 -2.40
CA SER A 405 26.95 -23.57 -2.75
C SER A 405 25.94 -24.55 -2.12
N THR A 406 26.39 -25.75 -1.75
CA THR A 406 25.62 -26.75 -0.99
C THR A 406 25.23 -26.26 0.41
N SER A 407 25.99 -25.37 1.05
CA SER A 407 25.67 -24.83 2.37
C SER A 407 24.47 -23.89 2.38
N LEU A 408 24.14 -23.26 1.25
CA LEU A 408 22.93 -22.45 1.09
C LEU A 408 21.73 -23.27 0.59
N LYS A 409 21.99 -24.39 -0.10
CA LYS A 409 20.97 -25.31 -0.63
C LYS A 409 20.60 -26.46 0.33
N ARG A 410 21.26 -26.56 1.48
CA ARG A 410 20.95 -27.55 2.51
C ARG A 410 19.60 -27.23 3.16
N GLU A 411 18.80 -28.26 3.43
CA GLU A 411 17.59 -28.12 4.24
C GLU A 411 17.94 -27.89 5.72
N TYR A 412 17.25 -26.94 6.33
CA TYR A 412 17.40 -26.51 7.71
C TYR A 412 16.11 -26.78 8.50
N GLY A 413 16.20 -26.77 9.84
CA GLY A 413 15.03 -26.97 10.70
C GLY A 413 14.04 -25.81 10.62
N ALA A 414 12.77 -26.08 10.93
CA ALA A 414 11.69 -25.09 10.86
C ALA A 414 11.98 -23.84 11.72
N GLU A 415 12.70 -23.99 12.84
CA GLU A 415 13.09 -22.92 13.76
C GLU A 415 14.06 -21.87 13.17
N ILE A 416 14.57 -22.11 11.96
CA ILE A 416 15.49 -21.21 11.25
C ILE A 416 14.72 -20.24 10.34
N TYR A 417 13.58 -20.67 9.78
CA TYR A 417 12.73 -19.87 8.90
C TYR A 417 11.74 -19.01 9.72
N LYS A 418 11.70 -17.71 9.47
CA LYS A 418 11.04 -16.72 10.37
C LYS A 418 10.03 -15.80 9.71
N HIS A 419 9.89 -15.90 8.39
CA HIS A 419 9.06 -15.07 7.54
C HIS A 419 7.90 -15.91 6.96
N LEU A 420 7.39 -16.86 7.77
CA LEU A 420 6.32 -17.81 7.47
C LEU A 420 6.48 -18.56 6.11
N GLN A 421 7.73 -18.85 5.72
CA GLN A 421 8.05 -19.34 4.38
C GLN A 421 7.48 -20.71 4.04
N HIS A 422 7.14 -21.53 5.04
CA HIS A 422 6.68 -22.91 4.85
C HIS A 422 5.43 -23.26 5.66
N ASP A 423 5.28 -22.67 6.85
CA ASP A 423 4.23 -22.96 7.82
C ASP A 423 4.01 -21.77 8.78
N GLY A 424 2.95 -21.82 9.59
CA GLY A 424 2.62 -20.86 10.65
C GLY A 424 1.67 -19.71 10.25
N GLU A 425 1.06 -19.07 11.24
CA GLU A 425 0.04 -18.02 11.06
C GLU A 425 0.59 -16.62 11.36
N LEU A 426 -0.05 -15.58 10.80
CA LEU A 426 0.31 -14.18 11.04
C LEU A 426 -0.28 -13.69 12.38
N GLU A 427 0.59 -13.40 13.36
CA GLU A 427 0.18 -12.84 14.65
C GLU A 427 -0.58 -11.51 14.50
N GLY A 428 -1.73 -11.41 15.17
CA GLY A 428 -2.51 -10.17 15.24
C GLY A 428 -3.52 -9.94 14.11
N VAL A 429 -3.65 -10.85 13.13
CA VAL A 429 -4.61 -10.70 12.03
C VAL A 429 -6.05 -10.54 12.51
N ASP A 430 -6.46 -11.24 13.58
CA ASP A 430 -7.81 -11.08 14.15
C ASP A 430 -8.06 -9.69 14.75
N GLN A 431 -7.01 -9.04 15.28
CA GLN A 431 -7.09 -7.66 15.77
C GLN A 431 -7.24 -6.69 14.60
N LEU A 432 -6.47 -6.89 13.53
CA LEU A 432 -6.59 -6.10 12.29
C LEU A 432 -7.97 -6.27 11.62
N ILE A 433 -8.55 -7.48 11.64
CA ILE A 433 -9.91 -7.74 11.14
C ILE A 433 -10.94 -7.00 11.99
N GLN A 434 -10.81 -7.01 13.33
CA GLN A 434 -11.69 -6.25 14.23
C GLN A 434 -11.57 -4.73 14.02
N GLU A 435 -10.35 -4.20 13.82
CA GLU A 435 -10.13 -2.79 13.49
C GLU A 435 -10.77 -2.42 12.14
N THR A 436 -10.57 -3.25 11.11
CA THR A 436 -11.18 -3.07 9.78
C THR A 436 -12.71 -3.12 9.84
N HIS A 437 -13.30 -4.04 10.63
CA HIS A 437 -14.75 -4.11 10.82
C HIS A 437 -15.30 -2.83 11.48
N LYS A 438 -14.63 -2.33 12.52
CA LYS A 438 -15.00 -1.06 13.17
C LYS A 438 -14.92 0.14 12.21
N MET A 439 -13.95 0.16 11.30
CA MET A 439 -13.89 1.20 10.26
C MET A 439 -15.05 1.11 9.26
N ARG A 440 -15.49 -0.10 8.88
CA ARG A 440 -16.66 -0.28 8.01
C ARG A 440 -17.96 0.16 8.70
N GLU A 441 -18.18 -0.24 9.96
CA GLU A 441 -19.30 0.28 10.78
C GLU A 441 -19.29 1.81 10.86
N LEU A 442 -18.11 2.43 10.94
CA LEU A 442 -17.97 3.88 11.01
C LEU A 442 -18.36 4.57 9.67
N ASP A 443 -17.90 4.04 8.53
CA ASP A 443 -18.28 4.54 7.20
C ASP A 443 -19.79 4.38 6.96
N GLU A 444 -20.39 3.25 7.38
CA GLU A 444 -21.84 3.01 7.33
C GLU A 444 -22.62 4.00 8.20
N LEU A 445 -22.19 4.23 9.45
CA LEU A 445 -22.75 5.24 10.35
C LEU A 445 -22.69 6.64 9.74
N GLY A 446 -21.53 7.01 9.17
CA GLY A 446 -21.34 8.30 8.49
C GLY A 446 -22.28 8.48 7.29
N ASN A 447 -22.44 7.44 6.47
CA ASN A 447 -23.38 7.45 5.35
C ASN A 447 -24.85 7.51 5.82
N LYS A 448 -25.23 6.78 6.88
CA LYS A 448 -26.59 6.87 7.45
C LYS A 448 -26.91 8.27 8.00
N ILE A 449 -25.97 8.89 8.71
CA ILE A 449 -26.05 10.27 9.20
C ILE A 449 -26.18 11.25 8.03
N ALA A 450 -25.46 11.04 6.93
CA ALA A 450 -25.55 11.86 5.72
C ALA A 450 -26.92 11.72 5.02
N ILE A 451 -27.47 10.51 4.92
CA ILE A 451 -28.80 10.24 4.35
C ILE A 451 -29.90 10.90 5.20
N LEU A 452 -29.89 10.72 6.52
CA LEU A 452 -30.85 11.35 7.44
C LEU A 452 -30.76 12.89 7.40
N ASN A 453 -29.57 13.45 7.25
CA ASN A 453 -29.39 14.90 7.04
C ASN A 453 -29.98 15.37 5.69
N ARG A 454 -29.89 14.57 4.61
CA ARG A 454 -30.51 14.87 3.32
C ARG A 454 -32.04 14.82 3.42
N THR A 455 -32.62 13.77 4.02
CA THR A 455 -34.08 13.61 4.14
C THR A 455 -34.70 14.65 5.08
N SER A 456 -34.07 14.95 6.22
CA SER A 456 -34.48 16.01 7.15
C SER A 456 -34.52 17.39 6.47
N LYS A 457 -33.49 17.75 5.69
CA LYS A 457 -33.46 19.01 4.91
C LYS A 457 -34.51 19.03 3.81
N ALA A 458 -34.80 17.90 3.15
CA ALA A 458 -35.87 17.80 2.16
C ALA A 458 -37.27 17.94 2.77
N ALA A 459 -37.52 17.30 3.93
CA ALA A 459 -38.76 17.43 4.68
C ALA A 459 -38.98 18.87 5.16
N SER A 460 -37.95 19.52 5.72
CA SER A 460 -38.01 20.92 6.15
C SER A 460 -38.33 21.87 4.99
N ARG A 461 -37.76 21.64 3.79
CA ARG A 461 -38.12 22.40 2.58
C ARG A 461 -39.58 22.18 2.14
N ARG A 462 -40.11 20.95 2.20
CA ARG A 462 -41.54 20.68 1.91
C ARG A 462 -42.47 21.36 2.92
N VAL A 463 -42.13 21.34 4.21
CA VAL A 463 -42.88 22.05 5.25
C VAL A 463 -42.82 23.57 5.04
N SER A 464 -41.66 24.12 4.65
CA SER A 464 -41.53 25.55 4.30
C SER A 464 -42.38 25.95 3.10
N ALA A 465 -42.47 25.10 2.07
CA ALA A 465 -43.29 25.35 0.88
C ALA A 465 -44.80 25.29 1.18
N LEU A 466 -45.23 24.35 2.03
CA LEU A 466 -46.62 24.27 2.51
C LEU A 466 -46.97 25.41 3.49
N GLY A 467 -46.02 25.85 4.31
CA GLY A 467 -46.20 26.91 5.30
C GLY A 467 -46.42 28.31 4.73
N MET A 468 -46.02 28.57 3.48
CA MET A 468 -46.31 29.84 2.81
C MET A 468 -47.75 29.97 2.27
N GLY A 469 -48.58 28.92 2.39
CA GLY A 469 -49.92 28.90 1.80
C GLY A 469 -51.06 29.45 2.67
N ILE A 470 -50.85 29.67 3.99
CA ILE A 470 -51.93 30.03 4.93
C ILE A 470 -51.41 31.02 5.98
N VAL A 471 -52.24 32.01 6.34
CA VAL A 471 -51.96 33.16 7.24
C VAL A 471 -51.06 34.22 6.56
N ASN A 472 -51.44 35.50 6.41
CA ASN A 472 -52.49 36.26 7.10
C ASN A 472 -53.22 37.27 6.19
N GLY A 473 -54.41 37.73 6.60
CA GLY A 473 -55.16 38.77 5.88
C GLY A 473 -56.05 39.62 6.80
N SER A 474 -55.86 40.95 6.74
CA SER A 474 -56.52 42.00 7.58
C SER A 474 -56.10 41.99 9.08
N MET A 475 -56.14 43.10 9.85
CA MET A 475 -56.66 44.44 9.55
C MET A 475 -56.00 45.58 10.38
N SER A 476 -55.87 46.78 9.79
CA SER A 476 -55.99 48.12 10.43
C SER A 476 -54.89 48.74 11.36
N ARG A 477 -54.37 49.89 10.90
CA ARG A 477 -53.92 51.12 11.62
C ARG A 477 -52.61 51.13 12.46
N GLY A 478 -51.75 52.13 12.19
CA GLY A 478 -50.65 52.58 13.08
C GLY A 478 -49.59 53.47 12.40
N SER A 479 -49.67 54.80 12.56
CA SER A 479 -48.91 55.82 11.82
C SER A 479 -47.38 55.88 12.00
N ALA A 480 -46.73 56.49 10.98
CA ALA A 480 -45.58 57.42 11.05
C ALA A 480 -44.10 56.94 10.89
N LYS A 481 -43.45 57.51 9.84
CA LYS A 481 -42.05 58.02 9.75
C LYS A 481 -40.88 57.01 9.84
N VAL A 482 -39.72 57.21 9.18
CA VAL A 482 -39.20 58.31 8.33
C VAL A 482 -38.14 57.75 7.33
N ALA A 483 -37.91 58.46 6.22
CA ALA A 483 -36.77 58.49 5.26
C ALA A 483 -35.76 57.31 5.11
N ASP A 484 -35.15 57.00 3.96
CA ASP A 484 -35.34 57.23 2.49
C ASP A 484 -34.31 56.24 1.82
N GLU A 485 -33.71 56.31 0.61
CA GLU A 485 -33.63 57.26 -0.50
C GLU A 485 -33.20 56.50 -1.80
N GLY A 486 -33.62 57.00 -2.98
CA GLY A 486 -33.00 56.71 -4.29
C GLY A 486 -33.43 55.42 -5.05
N SER A 487 -33.53 55.35 -6.39
CA SER A 487 -33.84 56.31 -7.48
C SER A 487 -33.53 55.65 -8.85
N ALA A 488 -34.54 55.11 -9.55
CA ALA A 488 -34.65 54.93 -11.03
C ALA A 488 -35.93 54.11 -11.31
N THR A 489 -36.97 54.49 -12.07
CA THR A 489 -37.08 54.90 -13.51
C THR A 489 -36.46 53.89 -14.49
N GLU A 490 -37.14 53.36 -15.52
CA GLU A 490 -38.55 53.44 -15.99
C GLU A 490 -38.80 52.19 -16.92
N MET A 491 -39.92 51.91 -17.62
CA MET A 491 -41.05 52.71 -18.09
C MET A 491 -42.33 51.84 -18.35
N ALA A 492 -43.28 52.43 -19.09
CA ALA A 492 -44.43 51.95 -19.87
C ALA A 492 -44.32 50.55 -20.55
N ARG A 493 -45.41 49.89 -21.04
CA ARG A 493 -46.79 50.37 -21.36
C ARG A 493 -47.80 49.20 -21.50
N GLU A 494 -49.11 49.51 -21.51
CA GLU A 494 -50.30 48.85 -22.14
C GLU A 494 -50.29 47.32 -22.46
N GLY A 495 -51.38 46.55 -22.35
CA GLY A 495 -52.80 46.88 -22.10
C GLY A 495 -53.72 46.05 -23.02
N GLY A 496 -54.53 45.14 -22.46
CA GLY A 496 -55.43 44.25 -23.25
C GLY A 496 -56.47 43.56 -22.37
N ALA A 497 -57.68 43.34 -22.88
CA ALA A 497 -58.88 43.02 -22.08
C ALA A 497 -59.47 41.60 -22.32
N ALA A 498 -60.35 41.21 -21.39
CA ALA A 498 -61.17 39.98 -21.39
C ALA A 498 -62.24 39.95 -22.51
N PRO A 499 -63.02 38.86 -22.74
CA PRO A 499 -64.03 38.38 -21.77
C PRO A 499 -64.38 36.85 -21.74
N MET A 500 -65.15 36.45 -20.71
CA MET A 500 -66.23 35.41 -20.60
C MET A 500 -66.16 34.13 -21.47
N ALA A 501 -66.17 32.88 -20.95
CA ALA A 501 -67.20 32.14 -20.16
C ALA A 501 -68.48 31.74 -20.96
N PRO A 502 -69.30 30.71 -20.58
CA PRO A 502 -69.36 29.88 -19.35
C PRO A 502 -69.57 28.34 -19.63
N ILE A 503 -70.43 27.65 -18.82
CA ILE A 503 -70.89 26.21 -18.84
C ILE A 503 -70.01 25.29 -17.95
N ALA A 504 -70.41 24.80 -16.76
CA ALA A 504 -71.51 23.89 -16.35
C ALA A 504 -71.34 22.45 -16.91
N ASP A 505 -71.56 21.33 -16.21
CA ASP A 505 -72.24 20.95 -14.94
C ASP A 505 -71.30 19.92 -14.22
N GLY A 506 -71.55 19.26 -13.07
CA GLY A 506 -72.68 19.20 -12.15
C GLY A 506 -72.70 17.87 -11.38
N ARG A 507 -72.99 17.91 -10.07
CA ARG A 507 -73.17 16.76 -9.14
C ARG A 507 -71.90 15.95 -8.79
N GLY A 508 -71.69 15.46 -7.56
CA GLY A 508 -72.38 15.75 -6.30
C GLY A 508 -72.38 14.55 -5.33
N ALA A 509 -72.51 14.83 -4.02
CA ALA A 509 -72.79 13.87 -2.92
C ALA A 509 -71.70 12.79 -2.63
N LEU A 510 -71.48 12.30 -1.41
CA LEU A 510 -72.02 12.62 -0.06
C LEU A 510 -71.08 12.00 1.01
N VAL A 511 -71.05 12.56 2.24
CA VAL A 511 -70.49 11.95 3.49
C VAL A 511 -68.96 11.71 3.51
N GLY A 512 -68.23 11.97 4.59
CA GLY A 512 -68.66 12.49 5.90
C GLY A 512 -67.52 12.89 6.83
N ASP A 513 -67.92 13.50 7.95
CA ASP A 513 -67.08 14.07 9.00
C ASP A 513 -66.01 13.13 9.58
N HIS A 514 -64.73 13.56 9.51
CA HIS A 514 -63.60 13.01 10.29
C HIS A 514 -62.48 14.06 10.47
N GLY A 515 -62.85 15.32 10.65
CA GLY A 515 -61.95 16.48 10.49
C GLY A 515 -61.26 16.99 11.75
N GLN A 516 -60.29 16.26 12.34
CA GLN A 516 -59.29 16.89 13.23
C GLN A 516 -58.00 16.09 13.53
N THR A 517 -58.00 14.76 13.44
CA THR A 517 -56.89 13.91 13.96
C THR A 517 -55.60 13.92 13.11
N SER A 518 -55.61 14.53 11.93
CA SER A 518 -54.55 14.38 10.91
C SER A 518 -53.26 15.17 11.23
N MET A 519 -53.37 16.45 11.61
CA MET A 519 -52.18 17.34 11.72
C MET A 519 -51.17 16.89 12.78
N ARG A 520 -51.58 16.14 13.81
CA ARG A 520 -50.70 15.74 14.92
C ARG A 520 -49.75 14.57 14.60
N ARG A 521 -49.90 13.89 13.45
CA ARG A 521 -48.96 12.84 13.02
C ARG A 521 -47.72 13.39 12.30
N GLY A 522 -47.80 14.59 11.71
CA GLY A 522 -46.69 15.16 10.93
C GLY A 522 -45.48 15.60 11.76
N SER A 523 -45.70 16.04 13.01
CA SER A 523 -44.61 16.50 13.89
C SER A 523 -43.81 15.37 14.53
N VAL A 524 -44.47 14.24 14.86
CA VAL A 524 -43.87 13.13 15.61
C VAL A 524 -42.66 12.55 14.88
N GLY A 525 -42.81 12.20 13.59
CA GLY A 525 -41.69 11.69 12.79
C GLY A 525 -40.53 12.68 12.58
N ALA A 526 -40.75 13.98 12.79
CA ALA A 526 -39.70 15.00 12.71
C ALA A 526 -38.93 15.18 14.04
N GLU A 527 -39.49 14.74 15.16
CA GLU A 527 -38.77 14.62 16.44
C GLU A 527 -38.06 13.27 16.55
N ASP A 528 -38.70 12.18 16.13
CA ASP A 528 -38.09 10.84 16.12
C ASP A 528 -36.84 10.78 15.24
N THR A 529 -36.88 11.35 14.02
CA THR A 529 -35.70 11.40 13.14
C THR A 529 -34.58 12.30 13.67
N LYS A 530 -34.90 13.38 14.41
CA LYS A 530 -33.89 14.19 15.13
C LYS A 530 -33.28 13.42 16.31
N ARG A 531 -34.07 12.58 16.98
CA ARG A 531 -33.59 11.74 18.07
C ARG A 531 -32.66 10.65 17.55
N GLU A 532 -33.05 9.94 16.50
CA GLU A 532 -32.20 8.95 15.85
C GLU A 532 -30.89 9.58 15.36
N LEU A 533 -30.94 10.76 14.74
CA LEU A 533 -29.75 11.48 14.30
C LEU A 533 -28.79 11.79 15.47
N ASN A 534 -29.30 12.32 16.59
CA ASN A 534 -28.50 12.59 17.79
C ASN A 534 -27.91 11.33 18.43
N GLU A 535 -28.60 10.19 18.35
CA GLU A 535 -28.10 8.90 18.87
C GLU A 535 -27.03 8.29 17.94
N LEU A 536 -27.19 8.42 16.62
CA LEU A 536 -26.19 8.01 15.62
C LEU A 536 -24.93 8.89 15.67
N GLU A 537 -25.07 10.21 15.77
CA GLU A 537 -23.94 11.14 15.90
C GLU A 537 -23.12 10.87 17.19
N LYS A 538 -23.78 10.51 18.30
CA LYS A 538 -23.11 10.04 19.52
C LYS A 538 -22.38 8.71 19.32
N ARG A 539 -22.98 7.73 18.61
CA ARG A 539 -22.31 6.45 18.30
C ARG A 539 -21.09 6.66 17.40
N TYR A 540 -21.20 7.52 16.38
CA TYR A 540 -20.10 7.91 15.50
C TYR A 540 -18.97 8.62 16.27
N ALA A 541 -19.30 9.59 17.14
CA ALA A 541 -18.31 10.27 17.99
C ALA A 541 -17.58 9.31 18.95
N LYS A 542 -18.29 8.34 19.56
CA LYS A 542 -17.67 7.31 20.41
C LYS A 542 -16.75 6.39 19.60
N MET A 543 -17.21 5.93 18.43
CA MET A 543 -16.46 5.02 17.57
C MET A 543 -15.22 5.67 16.93
N THR A 544 -15.29 6.96 16.56
CA THR A 544 -14.10 7.72 16.12
C THR A 544 -13.08 7.91 17.24
N ALA A 545 -13.50 8.04 18.51
CA ALA A 545 -12.58 8.11 19.64
C ALA A 545 -11.86 6.75 19.87
N GLU A 546 -12.60 5.64 19.88
CA GLU A 546 -12.01 4.28 19.98
C GLU A 546 -11.03 3.99 18.84
N LEU A 547 -11.39 4.31 17.59
CA LEU A 547 -10.50 4.15 16.43
C LEU A 547 -9.29 5.10 16.46
N LYS A 548 -9.33 6.21 17.21
CA LYS A 548 -8.18 7.12 17.34
C LYS A 548 -7.14 6.64 18.35
N GLU A 549 -7.55 5.84 19.34
CA GLU A 549 -6.61 5.16 20.24
C GLU A 549 -6.03 3.88 19.61
N LEU A 550 -6.83 3.19 18.78
CA LEU A 550 -6.39 2.08 17.93
C LEU A 550 -5.53 2.58 16.76
N LYS A 551 -4.25 2.84 17.03
CA LYS A 551 -3.24 2.97 15.97
C LYS A 551 -3.14 1.64 15.20
N MET A 552 -3.86 1.58 14.08
CA MET A 552 -3.84 0.49 13.11
C MET A 552 -2.41 0.02 12.89
N ARG A 553 -2.14 -1.26 13.19
CA ARG A 553 -0.83 -1.85 12.98
C ARG A 553 -0.79 -2.50 11.61
N SER A 554 0.01 -1.95 10.71
CA SER A 554 0.43 -2.71 9.54
C SER A 554 1.12 -4.00 9.98
N ILE A 555 0.63 -5.13 9.47
CA ILE A 555 1.21 -6.45 9.68
C ILE A 555 2.04 -6.76 8.42
N ASP A 556 3.30 -7.19 8.61
CA ASP A 556 4.14 -7.60 7.48
C ASP A 556 3.83 -9.05 7.11
N ASP A 557 3.16 -9.26 5.97
CA ASP A 557 2.91 -10.59 5.40
C ASP A 557 4.14 -11.17 4.66
N HIS A 558 5.23 -10.40 4.59
CA HIS A 558 6.49 -10.67 3.91
C HIS A 558 6.40 -10.91 2.39
N GLN A 559 5.21 -10.88 1.77
CA GLN A 559 5.02 -11.12 0.34
C GLN A 559 4.41 -9.93 -0.42
N SER A 560 3.32 -9.33 0.08
CA SER A 560 2.52 -8.38 -0.70
C SER A 560 3.35 -7.16 -1.14
N PRO A 561 2.97 -6.52 -2.25
CA PRO A 561 3.49 -5.21 -2.61
C PRO A 561 3.22 -4.18 -1.49
N VAL A 562 4.17 -3.27 -1.28
CA VAL A 562 4.22 -2.39 -0.10
C VAL A 562 4.12 -0.93 -0.53
N ARG A 563 3.11 -0.22 -0.02
CA ARG A 563 2.93 1.23 -0.22
C ARG A 563 4.06 2.02 0.46
N PRO A 564 4.43 3.22 -0.03
CA PRO A 564 5.48 4.05 0.58
C PRO A 564 5.27 4.30 2.09
N ILE A 565 4.02 4.51 2.53
CA ILE A 565 3.68 4.68 3.95
C ILE A 565 3.87 3.38 4.76
N GLN A 566 3.51 2.22 4.21
CA GLN A 566 3.74 0.91 4.83
C GLN A 566 5.23 0.59 4.89
N TYR A 567 6.05 1.08 3.94
CA TYR A 567 7.52 0.99 4.03
C TYR A 567 8.07 1.81 5.22
N VAL A 568 7.54 3.01 5.47
CA VAL A 568 7.93 3.78 6.66
C VAL A 568 7.61 3.01 7.95
N GLU A 569 6.41 2.44 8.06
CA GLU A 569 5.96 1.71 9.26
C GLU A 569 6.66 0.37 9.47
N LEU A 570 6.66 -0.50 8.46
CA LEU A 570 7.15 -1.89 8.55
C LEU A 570 8.68 -2.00 8.47
N ARG A 571 9.35 -1.05 7.80
CA ARG A 571 10.81 -1.09 7.57
C ARG A 571 11.55 0.00 8.33
N LEU A 572 11.25 1.29 8.08
CA LEU A 572 12.04 2.38 8.69
C LEU A 572 11.82 2.50 10.20
N GLU A 573 10.57 2.50 10.67
CA GLU A 573 10.28 2.56 12.11
C GLU A 573 10.81 1.33 12.85
N VAL A 574 10.74 0.14 12.25
CA VAL A 574 11.20 -1.12 12.87
C VAL A 574 12.72 -1.10 13.05
N GLU A 575 13.50 -0.74 12.03
CA GLU A 575 14.95 -0.63 12.16
C GLU A 575 15.36 0.54 13.07
N ARG A 576 14.63 1.67 13.06
CA ARG A 576 14.83 2.76 14.02
C ARG A 576 14.65 2.29 15.47
N LYS A 577 13.55 1.61 15.78
CA LYS A 577 13.27 1.02 17.11
C LYS A 577 14.34 -0.02 17.49
N PHE A 578 14.75 -0.86 16.53
CA PHE A 578 15.83 -1.85 16.69
C PHE A 578 17.15 -1.21 17.11
N TYR A 579 17.54 -0.08 16.53
CA TYR A 579 18.74 0.67 16.91
C TYR A 579 18.58 1.41 18.24
N GLN A 580 17.46 2.13 18.44
CA GLN A 580 17.17 2.88 19.68
C GLN A 580 17.21 1.99 20.93
N VAL A 581 16.68 0.76 20.88
CA VAL A 581 16.70 -0.20 22.00
C VAL A 581 18.12 -0.75 22.28
N ARG A 582 19.04 -0.68 21.32
CA ARG A 582 20.42 -1.19 21.46
C ARG A 582 21.41 -0.15 21.99
N ILE A 583 21.29 1.12 21.59
CA ILE A 583 22.18 2.21 22.05
C ILE A 583 22.39 2.22 23.58
N PRO A 584 21.36 2.24 24.45
CA PRO A 584 21.55 2.27 25.90
C PRO A 584 22.08 0.94 26.47
N ARG A 585 21.87 -0.19 25.78
CA ARG A 585 22.43 -1.50 26.17
C ARG A 585 23.93 -1.54 25.88
N CYS A 586 24.36 -1.05 24.71
CA CYS A 586 25.77 -0.91 24.36
C CYS A 586 26.48 0.09 25.28
N TYR A 587 25.86 1.23 25.59
CA TYR A 587 26.42 2.22 26.52
C TYR A 587 26.63 1.64 27.92
N LYS A 588 25.59 1.04 28.53
CA LYS A 588 25.71 0.40 29.86
C LYS A 588 26.81 -0.67 29.90
N TRP A 589 26.99 -1.43 28.83
CA TRP A 589 28.03 -2.46 28.76
C TRP A 589 29.43 -1.87 28.57
N MET A 590 29.58 -0.77 27.83
CA MET A 590 30.84 -0.02 27.74
C MET A 590 31.22 0.58 29.10
N SER A 591 30.29 1.24 29.79
CA SER A 591 30.52 1.80 31.13
C SER A 591 30.89 0.72 32.17
N PHE A 592 30.28 -0.48 32.07
CA PHE A 592 30.65 -1.61 32.92
C PHE A 592 32.11 -2.02 32.74
N TRP A 593 32.60 -2.20 31.51
CA TRP A 593 34.00 -2.56 31.28
C TRP A 593 34.98 -1.44 31.68
N GLN A 594 34.59 -0.17 31.50
CA GLN A 594 35.37 0.98 31.99
C GLN A 594 35.48 0.98 33.53
N PHE A 595 34.39 0.67 34.23
CA PHE A 595 34.41 0.54 35.70
C PHE A 595 35.31 -0.61 36.16
N VAL A 596 35.23 -1.79 35.51
CA VAL A 596 36.11 -2.93 35.84
C VAL A 596 37.59 -2.62 35.56
N LEU A 597 37.91 -1.89 34.49
CA LEU A 597 39.28 -1.44 34.24
C LEU A 597 39.77 -0.47 35.33
N ALA A 598 38.94 0.48 35.76
CA ALA A 598 39.27 1.41 36.83
C ALA A 598 39.52 0.70 38.17
N THR A 599 38.70 -0.29 38.55
CA THR A 599 38.92 -1.05 39.79
C THR A 599 40.17 -1.93 39.71
N LEU A 600 40.51 -2.49 38.54
CA LEU A 600 41.77 -3.21 38.33
C LEU A 600 42.99 -2.30 38.43
N SER A 601 42.93 -1.06 37.93
CA SER A 601 44.01 -0.08 38.12
C SER A 601 44.24 0.25 39.60
N VAL A 602 43.17 0.45 40.37
CA VAL A 602 43.25 0.70 41.83
C VAL A 602 43.78 -0.53 42.58
N ALA A 603 43.32 -1.73 42.24
CA ALA A 603 43.84 -2.97 42.82
C ALA A 603 45.33 -3.18 42.51
N SER A 604 45.76 -2.89 41.28
CA SER A 604 47.16 -2.95 40.86
C SER A 604 48.05 -2.01 41.67
N ALA A 605 47.60 -0.78 41.92
CA ALA A 605 48.31 0.18 42.78
C ALA A 605 48.40 -0.30 44.25
N ALA A 606 47.32 -0.86 44.80
CA ALA A 606 47.30 -1.39 46.17
C ALA A 606 48.22 -2.63 46.35
N LEU A 607 48.27 -3.51 45.36
CA LEU A 607 49.20 -4.65 45.31
C LEU A 607 50.66 -4.20 45.13
N THR A 608 50.90 -3.05 44.49
CA THR A 608 52.25 -2.47 44.37
C THR A 608 52.74 -1.89 45.69
N TYR A 609 51.84 -1.30 46.49
CA TYR A 609 52.17 -0.75 47.83
C TYR A 609 52.49 -1.83 48.88
N THR A 610 51.93 -3.04 48.72
CA THR A 610 52.23 -4.17 49.59
C THR A 610 53.41 -4.98 49.03
N GLU A 611 54.62 -4.73 49.52
CA GLU A 611 55.89 -5.31 48.99
C GLU A 611 55.81 -6.83 48.74
N SER A 612 55.17 -7.57 49.65
CA SER A 612 54.97 -9.03 49.59
C SER A 612 53.98 -9.50 48.52
N LEU A 613 53.15 -8.62 47.95
CA LEU A 613 52.16 -8.92 46.92
C LEU A 613 52.46 -8.23 45.57
N SER A 614 53.54 -7.47 45.49
CA SER A 614 54.04 -6.77 44.29
C SER A 614 54.10 -7.65 43.03
N GLN A 615 54.30 -8.97 43.19
CA GLN A 615 54.36 -9.95 42.11
C GLN A 615 52.99 -10.16 41.41
N TYR A 616 51.87 -10.04 42.15
CA TYR A 616 50.52 -10.24 41.61
C TYR A 616 50.06 -9.10 40.66
N VAL A 617 50.78 -7.97 40.65
CA VAL A 617 50.59 -6.84 39.73
C VAL A 617 50.62 -7.27 38.26
N ALA A 618 51.41 -8.30 37.92
CA ALA A 618 51.44 -8.87 36.57
C ALA A 618 50.10 -9.51 36.17
N ILE A 619 49.40 -10.15 37.11
CA ILE A 619 48.12 -10.83 36.85
C ILE A 619 46.98 -9.81 36.71
N THR A 620 46.93 -8.79 37.56
CA THR A 620 45.96 -7.69 37.41
C THR A 620 46.19 -6.91 36.11
N SER A 621 47.44 -6.71 35.72
CA SER A 621 47.81 -6.06 34.45
C SER A 621 47.41 -6.91 33.22
N ALA A 622 47.62 -8.23 33.25
CA ALA A 622 47.18 -9.14 32.19
C ALA A 622 45.65 -9.19 32.06
N LEU A 623 44.92 -9.17 33.18
CA LEU A 623 43.46 -9.11 33.18
C LEU A 623 42.93 -7.78 32.63
N ALA A 624 43.55 -6.65 33.00
CA ALA A 624 43.21 -5.33 32.44
C ALA A 624 43.52 -5.25 30.93
N ALA A 625 44.65 -5.81 30.49
CA ALA A 625 45.00 -5.91 29.07
C ALA A 625 43.97 -6.77 28.30
N ALA A 626 43.57 -7.92 28.85
CA ALA A 626 42.57 -8.80 28.24
C ALA A 626 41.19 -8.13 28.12
N ILE A 627 40.74 -7.41 29.16
CA ILE A 627 39.48 -6.65 29.12
C ILE A 627 39.55 -5.49 28.11
N THR A 628 40.69 -4.79 28.03
CA THR A 628 40.91 -3.74 27.03
C THR A 628 40.86 -4.32 25.61
N SER A 629 41.50 -5.47 25.38
CA SER A 629 41.46 -6.20 24.11
C SER A 629 40.03 -6.62 23.75
N TRP A 630 39.27 -7.17 24.72
CA TRP A 630 37.85 -7.53 24.54
C TRP A 630 36.95 -6.32 24.20
N GLY A 631 37.17 -5.18 24.86
CA GLY A 631 36.47 -3.93 24.57
C GLY A 631 36.74 -3.42 23.15
N ALA A 632 38.00 -3.50 22.69
CA ALA A 632 38.39 -3.17 21.32
C ALA A 632 37.77 -4.14 20.29
N TYR A 633 37.81 -5.44 20.56
CA TYR A 633 37.25 -6.49 19.69
C TYR A 633 35.72 -6.34 19.50
N ASP A 634 34.96 -6.02 20.55
CA ASP A 634 33.52 -5.82 20.42
C ASP A 634 33.12 -4.41 19.97
N ASP A 635 34.07 -3.51 19.70
CA ASP A 635 33.88 -2.24 18.96
C ASP A 635 32.67 -1.40 19.45
N LEU A 636 32.45 -1.34 20.77
CA LEU A 636 31.22 -0.78 21.33
C LEU A 636 31.03 0.71 21.02
N GLY A 637 32.12 1.50 21.02
CA GLY A 637 32.09 2.92 20.70
C GLY A 637 31.57 3.19 19.29
N ARG A 638 32.24 2.65 18.26
CA ARG A 638 31.82 2.84 16.86
C ARG A 638 30.46 2.21 16.56
N ARG A 639 30.02 1.19 17.31
CA ARG A 639 28.64 0.68 17.22
C ARG A 639 27.61 1.68 17.74
N ILE A 640 27.86 2.34 18.87
CA ILE A 640 26.97 3.37 19.42
C ILE A 640 26.88 4.55 18.43
N GLU A 641 28.01 4.98 17.89
CA GLU A 641 28.10 6.02 16.85
C GLU A 641 27.28 5.64 15.60
N ARG A 642 27.55 4.48 14.99
CA ARG A 642 26.81 4.00 13.80
C ARG A 642 25.31 3.89 14.05
N TYR A 643 24.88 3.39 15.21
CA TYR A 643 23.45 3.30 15.55
C TYR A 643 22.81 4.66 15.82
N THR A 644 23.55 5.61 16.39
CA THR A 644 23.07 6.99 16.60
C THR A 644 22.88 7.69 15.25
N ASN A 645 23.89 7.63 14.39
CA ASN A 645 23.86 8.26 13.07
C ASN A 645 22.77 7.65 12.17
N ALA A 646 22.55 6.32 12.23
CA ALA A 646 21.44 5.67 11.53
C ALA A 646 20.06 6.10 12.05
N VAL A 647 19.88 6.25 13.37
CA VAL A 647 18.62 6.73 13.96
C VAL A 647 18.33 8.18 13.60
N LEU A 648 19.36 9.04 13.57
CA LEU A 648 19.22 10.43 13.10
C LEU A 648 18.83 10.46 11.62
N ALA A 649 19.59 9.82 10.74
CA ALA A 649 19.32 9.82 9.30
C ALA A 649 17.94 9.21 8.94
N ILE A 650 17.46 8.19 9.67
CA ILE A 650 16.09 7.67 9.50
C ILE A 650 15.05 8.70 9.97
N ASN A 651 15.26 9.41 11.08
CA ASN A 651 14.36 10.47 11.53
C ASN A 651 14.32 11.66 10.56
N ASP A 652 15.47 12.07 10.01
CA ASP A 652 15.56 13.15 9.03
C ASP A 652 14.83 12.77 7.74
N LEU A 653 14.99 11.53 7.27
CA LEU A 653 14.29 10.99 6.09
C LEU A 653 12.78 10.89 6.31
N ILE A 654 12.33 10.44 7.48
CA ILE A 654 10.90 10.41 7.83
C ILE A 654 10.33 11.83 7.94
N SER A 655 11.06 12.76 8.54
CA SER A 655 10.62 14.16 8.67
C SER A 655 10.54 14.88 7.32
N TRP A 656 11.48 14.60 6.41
CA TRP A 656 11.39 15.04 5.02
C TRP A 656 10.15 14.45 4.34
N TRP A 657 9.95 13.13 4.43
CA TRP A 657 8.79 12.47 3.83
C TRP A 657 7.47 13.03 4.36
N ASP A 658 7.32 13.17 5.68
CA ASP A 658 6.11 13.68 6.31
C ASP A 658 5.80 15.13 5.87
N SER A 659 6.83 15.94 5.59
CA SER A 659 6.72 17.33 5.14
C SER A 659 6.22 17.52 3.69
N LEU A 660 6.27 16.49 2.84
CA LEU A 660 5.72 16.52 1.49
C LEU A 660 4.18 16.54 1.52
N ASP A 661 3.52 17.06 0.48
CA ASP A 661 2.06 16.93 0.33
C ASP A 661 1.66 15.55 -0.26
N ASP A 662 0.36 15.27 -0.34
CA ASP A 662 -0.15 13.98 -0.86
C ASP A 662 0.14 13.76 -2.37
N VAL A 663 0.46 14.83 -3.12
CA VAL A 663 0.81 14.77 -4.55
C VAL A 663 2.30 14.50 -4.73
N ASP A 664 3.15 15.20 -3.97
CA ASP A 664 4.58 14.95 -3.88
C ASP A 664 4.87 13.54 -3.34
N LYS A 665 4.08 13.05 -2.37
CA LYS A 665 4.13 11.67 -1.87
C LYS A 665 3.69 10.63 -2.91
N ALA A 666 2.93 11.03 -3.93
CA ALA A 666 2.59 10.18 -5.07
C ALA A 666 3.65 10.21 -6.20
N SER A 667 4.60 11.16 -6.18
CA SER A 667 5.66 11.25 -7.19
C SER A 667 6.62 10.05 -7.09
N VAL A 668 6.81 9.35 -8.22
CA VAL A 668 7.71 8.19 -8.31
C VAL A 668 9.17 8.56 -7.99
N GLU A 669 9.58 9.81 -8.24
CA GLU A 669 10.91 10.29 -7.85
C GLU A 669 11.06 10.38 -6.33
N ASN A 670 10.08 10.96 -5.62
CA ASN A 670 10.08 11.04 -4.16
C ASN A 670 9.93 9.66 -3.51
N ILE A 671 9.11 8.77 -4.07
CA ILE A 671 8.97 7.39 -3.62
C ILE A 671 10.29 6.62 -3.79
N THR A 672 10.92 6.71 -4.97
CA THR A 672 12.22 6.08 -5.23
C THR A 672 13.27 6.64 -4.29
N ARG A 673 13.32 7.97 -4.11
CA ARG A 673 14.23 8.64 -3.16
C ARG A 673 14.02 8.15 -1.72
N LEU A 674 12.79 8.05 -1.23
CA LEU A 674 12.48 7.54 0.11
C LEU A 674 13.11 6.15 0.34
N ILE A 675 12.83 5.22 -0.57
CA ILE A 675 13.20 3.82 -0.40
C ILE A 675 14.69 3.60 -0.71
N GLU A 676 15.25 4.30 -1.69
CA GLU A 676 16.68 4.20 -1.97
C GLU A 676 17.54 4.86 -0.90
N GLN A 677 17.16 6.03 -0.37
CA GLN A 677 17.86 6.66 0.76
C GLN A 677 17.66 5.87 2.06
N GLY A 678 16.45 5.37 2.33
CA GLY A 678 16.16 4.51 3.49
C GLY A 678 16.98 3.23 3.50
N GLU A 679 16.96 2.47 2.39
CA GLU A 679 17.81 1.29 2.24
C GLU A 679 19.31 1.63 2.20
N SER A 680 19.71 2.80 1.68
CA SER A 680 21.12 3.23 1.70
C SER A 680 21.61 3.50 3.13
N ILE A 681 20.81 4.16 3.96
CA ILE A 681 21.12 4.40 5.39
C ILE A 681 21.27 3.07 6.12
N ILE A 682 20.32 2.15 5.96
CA ILE A 682 20.37 0.82 6.58
C ILE A 682 21.60 0.02 6.07
N ASN A 683 21.90 0.09 4.78
CA ASN A 683 23.09 -0.55 4.21
C ASN A 683 24.41 0.25 4.37
N THR A 684 24.41 1.40 5.04
CA THR A 684 25.64 2.10 5.42
C THR A 684 26.30 1.42 6.63
N GLU A 685 25.51 0.77 7.50
CA GLU A 685 26.05 -0.19 8.46
C GLU A 685 26.78 -1.33 7.71
N ARG A 686 26.15 -1.91 6.68
CA ARG A 686 26.77 -2.94 5.82
C ARG A 686 28.10 -2.48 5.24
N LEU A 687 28.15 -1.29 4.63
CA LEU A 687 29.35 -0.79 3.96
C LEU A 687 30.51 -0.56 4.93
N THR A 688 30.27 -0.03 6.14
CA THR A 688 31.34 0.17 7.13
C THR A 688 31.95 -1.15 7.63
N TRP A 689 31.18 -2.25 7.73
CA TRP A 689 31.74 -3.59 8.03
C TRP A 689 32.65 -4.12 6.90
N LEU A 690 32.36 -3.79 5.63
CA LEU A 690 33.11 -4.24 4.46
C LEU A 690 34.34 -3.38 4.17
N MET A 691 34.23 -2.06 4.36
CA MET A 691 35.35 -1.12 4.17
C MET A 691 36.46 -1.37 5.20
N ALA A 692 36.13 -1.54 6.48
CA ALA A 692 37.12 -1.92 7.49
C ALA A 692 37.87 -3.21 7.11
N ALA A 693 37.17 -4.24 6.63
CA ALA A 693 37.78 -5.50 6.18
C ALA A 693 38.58 -5.39 4.86
N LYS A 694 38.51 -4.24 4.15
CA LYS A 694 39.33 -3.91 2.97
C LYS A 694 40.52 -3.02 3.35
N GLU A 695 40.36 -2.15 4.34
CA GLU A 695 41.45 -1.39 4.95
C GLU A 695 42.43 -2.31 5.68
N ASP A 696 41.93 -3.27 6.49
CA ASP A 696 42.72 -4.33 7.12
C ASP A 696 43.65 -5.02 6.09
N LYS A 697 43.09 -5.40 4.93
CA LYS A 697 43.83 -6.00 3.80
C LYS A 697 44.89 -5.05 3.23
N ASN A 698 44.52 -3.81 2.94
CA ASN A 698 45.42 -2.84 2.33
C ASN A 698 46.58 -2.46 3.26
N GLN A 699 46.36 -2.47 4.58
CA GLN A 699 47.41 -2.26 5.57
C GLN A 699 48.36 -3.46 5.67
N GLN A 700 47.83 -4.70 5.70
CA GLN A 700 48.65 -5.92 5.64
C GLN A 700 49.50 -5.97 4.37
N GLN A 701 48.92 -5.69 3.20
CA GLN A 701 49.65 -5.71 1.94
C GLN A 701 50.76 -4.66 1.89
N LYS A 702 50.50 -3.42 2.34
CA LYS A 702 51.54 -2.39 2.48
C LYS A 702 52.65 -2.74 3.48
N GLY A 703 52.34 -3.55 4.50
CA GLY A 703 53.35 -4.10 5.42
C GLY A 703 54.31 -5.02 4.68
N ASN A 704 53.77 -6.06 4.04
CA ASN A 704 54.54 -7.00 3.23
C ASN A 704 55.34 -6.28 2.12
N ASP A 705 54.71 -5.41 1.34
CA ASP A 705 55.38 -4.68 0.24
C ASP A 705 56.55 -3.81 0.74
N GLY A 706 56.48 -3.28 1.96
CA GLY A 706 57.56 -2.53 2.60
C GLY A 706 58.69 -3.41 3.14
N GLU A 707 58.36 -4.58 3.69
CA GLU A 707 59.33 -5.57 4.16
C GLU A 707 60.10 -6.19 2.98
N ASP A 708 59.40 -6.50 1.89
CA ASP A 708 59.97 -6.95 0.61
C ASP A 708 60.84 -5.89 -0.09
N GLN A 709 60.62 -4.60 0.20
CA GLN A 709 61.51 -3.51 -0.25
C GLN A 709 62.70 -3.32 0.69
N ALA A 710 62.54 -3.52 2.00
CA ALA A 710 63.67 -3.50 2.94
C ALA A 710 64.67 -4.62 2.61
N ILE A 711 64.18 -5.85 2.39
CA ILE A 711 64.99 -7.03 2.03
C ILE A 711 65.69 -6.88 0.67
N LYS A 712 65.15 -6.07 -0.26
CA LYS A 712 65.78 -5.77 -1.56
C LYS A 712 66.81 -4.62 -1.51
N ASN A 713 66.85 -3.89 -0.39
CA ASN A 713 67.76 -2.77 -0.16
C ASN A 713 68.87 -3.10 0.88
N SER A 714 68.95 -4.36 1.33
CA SER A 714 69.93 -4.90 2.28
C SER A 714 70.82 -5.96 1.64
#